data_AF-A0AAD1Y8F9-F1
#
_entry.id   AF-A0AAD1Y8F9-F1
#
_cell.length_a   1.000
_cell.length_b   1.000
_cell.length_c   1.000
_cell.angle_alpha   90.00
_cell.angle_beta   90.00
_cell.angle_gamma   90.00
#
_symmetry.space_group_name_H-M   'P 1'
#
loop_
_entity.id
_entity.type
_entity.pdbx_description
1 polymer ?
#
loop_
_entity_poly.entity_id
_entity_poly.type
_entity_poly.pdbx_seq_one_letter_code
_entity_poly.pdbx_strand_id
1 'polypeptide(L)'
;MRLLSQANLSQQKLSSSTGVAALSEESKKDTTKSKNKIDRMNEEQKEEVIEMQDFLPNENPTDEQIELIIGSRGPSYQCMMNSSSHNENPIHLYSSVLHLRGEEVTHQPFTDDLGNLFQYNGEIFRIQGDNEHDFDLITQNDGQQLFKIMTQLSQELHSQKISFYEYQKKFEKLFFNSLEGDFALCYFDDLNQILILTRDMFGKRSLLVGLSEEESKLTVMSTSVFPSNHKVYEVPANSILFIATSEGTGVPENCEDMNQFFCFAVNHSVNYDVSPSLIRWEQEIFTSEDSELTFEDSLELVHQSLLQSVRQRFESIPEVVFKNPSQEESKEIEYQETQSEVAVLFSGGIDSTLLAALICEVCQDNKNEGTPKVSSIDLLTICFGRNSSDLLTSIISYHQLCQKFPTVKLNLIIIEKTQKDIELLESGGNYTLKQLIHPKSSHMDFNIACALHLASQGKGKILDSEAFFSQDFFQEVIEAVSKSCIEKEEEKAEENPEGSKKSYDSNMITKVIEKNLDLQNLEDYFLPGVFNSSAKVLMSGLGADEVFGGYARYSTASKRSMKDLQDEISLDLDRLWERNFGRDDRAISSTGKECRYPFLDKNILKTASQIPIDYICDFTMPRGIGEKRILRKLAQSLNLNLVQHFEKRAIQFGTRIAKISNKAKFGSNRKANGVAQYV
;
A
#
# COMPACT_ATOMS: atom_id res chain seq x y z
N MET A 1 -1.03 7.78 37.45
CA MET A 1 -0.53 9.01 38.14
C MET A 1 0.67 8.71 39.08
N ARG A 2 1.76 8.11 38.57
CA ARG A 2 3.01 7.84 39.33
C ARG A 2 4.31 8.08 38.55
N LEU A 3 4.22 8.68 37.35
CA LEU A 3 5.37 9.06 36.51
C LEU A 3 5.63 10.59 36.47
N LEU A 4 4.77 11.40 37.08
CA LEU A 4 5.02 12.85 37.30
C LEU A 4 5.78 13.16 38.60
N SER A 5 6.09 12.16 39.43
CA SER A 5 6.83 12.37 40.69
C SER A 5 8.34 12.14 40.59
N GLN A 6 8.86 11.66 39.46
CA GLN A 6 10.31 11.45 39.28
C GLN A 6 11.01 12.53 38.44
N ALA A 7 10.26 13.38 37.72
CA ALA A 7 10.82 14.53 37.01
C ALA A 7 11.01 15.77 37.91
N ASN A 8 10.40 15.82 39.09
CA ASN A 8 10.49 16.96 40.03
C ASN A 8 11.57 16.81 41.11
N LEU A 9 12.30 15.69 41.16
CA LEU A 9 13.35 15.43 42.17
C LEU A 9 14.78 15.76 41.71
N SER A 10 14.97 16.17 40.45
CA SER A 10 16.26 16.59 39.89
C SER A 10 16.42 18.12 39.77
N GLN A 11 15.42 18.92 40.13
CA GLN A 11 15.51 20.39 40.13
C GLN A 11 15.68 21.05 41.52
N GLN A 12 15.79 20.27 42.61
CA GLN A 12 15.88 20.81 43.99
C GLN A 12 17.22 20.58 44.71
N LYS A 13 18.30 20.27 43.98
CA LYS A 13 19.66 20.24 44.55
C LYS A 13 20.64 20.99 43.66
N LEU A 14 20.57 22.32 43.66
CA LEU A 14 21.68 23.22 43.31
C LEU A 14 21.34 24.65 43.73
N SER A 15 21.24 24.87 45.04
CA SER A 15 21.21 26.21 45.63
C SER A 15 21.86 26.21 47.02
N SER A 16 23.17 25.96 47.07
CA SER A 16 24.00 26.38 48.21
C SER A 16 25.49 26.23 47.91
N SER A 17 26.11 27.25 47.31
CA SER A 17 27.39 27.81 47.77
C SER A 17 27.87 28.91 46.82
N THR A 18 28.01 30.10 47.40
CA THR A 18 28.69 31.26 46.82
C THR A 18 30.20 31.10 46.95
N GLY A 19 30.97 31.38 45.88
CA GLY A 19 32.43 31.34 45.96
C GLY A 19 33.19 31.65 44.65
N VAL A 20 33.19 32.93 44.27
CA VAL A 20 34.35 33.71 43.74
C VAL A 20 35.14 33.21 42.50
N ALA A 21 35.00 34.04 41.44
CA ALA A 21 36.00 34.56 40.49
C ALA A 21 36.57 33.75 39.30
N ALA A 22 36.29 34.32 38.12
CA ALA A 22 37.20 34.63 37.01
C ALA A 22 37.81 33.47 36.20
N LEU A 23 37.39 33.35 34.92
CA LEU A 23 38.20 33.71 33.74
C LEU A 23 37.56 33.18 32.43
N SER A 24 37.71 34.00 31.38
CA SER A 24 37.58 33.74 29.94
C SER A 24 36.19 33.82 29.29
N GLU A 25 36.11 34.74 28.31
CA GLU A 25 34.94 35.36 27.69
C GLU A 25 34.64 34.83 26.27
N GLU A 26 35.11 33.64 25.87
CA GLU A 26 35.05 33.18 24.47
C GLU A 26 33.95 32.16 24.12
N SER A 27 33.04 31.80 25.04
CA SER A 27 32.01 30.77 24.80
C SER A 27 30.57 31.28 24.64
N LYS A 28 30.33 32.60 24.53
CA LYS A 28 28.98 33.20 24.55
C LYS A 28 28.38 33.58 23.18
N LYS A 29 28.98 33.21 22.05
CA LYS A 29 28.40 33.48 20.70
C LYS A 29 27.77 32.27 19.99
N ASP A 30 27.97 31.04 20.46
CA ASP A 30 27.41 29.84 19.80
C ASP A 30 26.17 29.25 20.48
N THR A 31 25.84 29.64 21.71
CA THR A 31 24.68 29.09 22.44
C THR A 31 23.36 29.81 22.15
N THR A 32 23.39 30.99 21.53
CA THR A 32 22.18 31.76 21.15
C THR A 32 21.64 31.40 19.77
N LYS A 33 22.44 30.76 18.89
CA LYS A 33 21.96 30.26 17.58
C LYS A 33 21.32 28.87 17.67
N SER A 34 21.74 28.03 18.61
CA SER A 34 21.20 26.67 18.78
C SER A 34 19.88 26.64 19.56
N LYS A 35 19.67 27.53 20.54
CA LYS A 35 18.37 27.64 21.24
C LYS A 35 17.25 28.18 20.33
N ASN A 36 17.53 29.23 19.56
CA ASN A 36 16.55 29.78 18.59
C ASN A 36 16.23 28.85 17.41
N LYS A 37 17.00 27.76 17.20
CA LYS A 37 16.73 26.76 16.15
C LYS A 37 15.92 25.59 16.68
N ILE A 38 16.09 25.21 17.96
CA ILE A 38 15.29 24.19 18.63
C ILE A 38 13.91 24.76 19.00
N ASP A 39 13.83 26.02 19.44
CA ASP A 39 12.55 26.66 19.72
C ASP A 39 11.74 26.92 18.44
N ARG A 40 12.41 27.17 17.30
CA ARG A 40 11.74 27.24 15.98
C ARG A 40 11.32 25.86 15.43
N MET A 41 12.07 24.80 15.73
CA MET A 41 11.68 23.43 15.34
C MET A 41 10.52 22.89 16.19
N ASN A 42 10.41 23.33 17.45
CA ASN A 42 9.29 22.97 18.33
C ASN A 42 8.04 23.85 18.14
N GLU A 43 8.17 25.05 17.57
CA GLU A 43 7.01 25.87 17.16
C GLU A 43 6.47 25.50 15.77
N GLU A 44 7.24 24.81 14.91
CA GLU A 44 6.77 24.26 13.62
C GLU A 44 6.10 22.86 13.72
N GLN A 45 5.95 22.29 14.92
CA GLN A 45 5.29 21.01 15.18
C GLN A 45 4.11 21.08 16.16
N LYS A 46 3.53 22.28 16.36
CA LYS A 46 2.15 22.37 16.82
C LYS A 46 1.25 22.17 15.61
N GLU A 47 0.97 20.91 15.29
CA GLU A 47 -0.27 20.58 14.62
C GLU A 47 -1.39 21.13 15.52
N GLU A 48 -2.02 22.22 15.11
CA GLU A 48 -3.37 22.49 15.56
C GLU A 48 -4.18 21.25 15.16
N VAL A 49 -4.64 20.49 16.15
CA VAL A 49 -5.78 19.60 15.99
C VAL A 49 -6.95 20.52 15.67
N ILE A 50 -7.06 20.89 14.40
CA ILE A 50 -8.27 21.48 13.86
C ILE A 50 -9.31 20.38 14.00
N GLU A 51 -10.35 20.62 14.80
CA GLU A 51 -11.49 19.72 14.87
C GLU A 51 -11.98 19.45 13.44
N MET A 52 -11.89 18.19 13.04
CA MET A 52 -11.99 17.71 11.65
C MET A 52 -13.40 17.80 11.04
N GLN A 53 -14.28 18.66 11.56
CA GLN A 53 -15.66 18.80 11.10
C GLN A 53 -15.81 19.63 9.80
N ASP A 54 -14.82 20.43 9.42
CA ASP A 54 -14.98 21.42 8.33
C ASP A 54 -14.78 20.89 6.90
N PHE A 55 -14.46 19.61 6.70
CA PHE A 55 -14.07 19.07 5.38
C PHE A 55 -15.03 18.02 4.78
N LEU A 56 -16.10 17.66 5.47
CA LEU A 56 -17.17 16.85 4.90
C LEU A 56 -18.16 17.78 4.18
N PRO A 57 -18.83 17.34 3.10
CA PRO A 57 -19.91 18.13 2.51
C PRO A 57 -20.89 18.55 3.61
N ASN A 58 -21.47 19.74 3.50
CA ASN A 58 -22.47 20.25 4.45
C ASN A 58 -23.71 19.33 4.60
N GLU A 59 -23.83 18.27 3.80
CA GLU A 59 -24.90 17.28 3.85
C GLU A 59 -24.31 15.89 4.15
N ASN A 60 -24.93 15.19 5.10
CA ASN A 60 -24.63 13.79 5.39
C ASN A 60 -24.79 12.94 4.12
N PRO A 61 -23.91 11.95 3.88
CA PRO A 61 -24.09 11.03 2.77
C PRO A 61 -25.38 10.25 2.98
N THR A 62 -26.12 10.09 1.89
CA THR A 62 -27.32 9.23 1.83
C THR A 62 -26.91 7.75 1.87
N ASP A 63 -27.81 6.88 2.33
CA ASP A 63 -27.58 5.43 2.29
C ASP A 63 -27.30 4.95 0.86
N GLU A 64 -28.00 5.50 -0.15
CA GLU A 64 -27.74 5.22 -1.57
C GLU A 64 -26.31 5.57 -2.00
N GLN A 65 -25.75 6.68 -1.51
CA GLN A 65 -24.35 7.04 -1.79
C GLN A 65 -23.37 6.05 -1.15
N ILE A 66 -23.65 5.62 0.09
CA ILE A 66 -22.83 4.64 0.80
C ILE A 66 -22.86 3.30 0.06
N GLU A 67 -24.06 2.83 -0.30
CA GLU A 67 -24.28 1.59 -1.05
C GLU A 67 -23.60 1.61 -2.42
N LEU A 68 -23.64 2.75 -3.12
CA LEU A 68 -23.00 2.90 -4.43
C LEU A 68 -21.47 2.83 -4.32
N ILE A 69 -20.88 3.47 -3.31
CA ILE A 69 -19.43 3.45 -3.09
C ILE A 69 -18.96 2.08 -2.64
N ILE A 70 -19.58 1.50 -1.62
CA ILE A 70 -19.21 0.17 -1.13
C ILE A 70 -19.49 -0.86 -2.21
N GLY A 71 -20.63 -0.74 -2.90
CA GLY A 71 -21.06 -1.60 -3.98
C GLY A 71 -20.09 -1.64 -5.17
N SER A 72 -19.45 -0.51 -5.48
CA SER A 72 -18.42 -0.44 -6.51
C SER A 72 -17.18 -1.29 -6.20
N ARG A 73 -16.91 -1.57 -4.92
CA ARG A 73 -15.77 -2.39 -4.49
C ARG A 73 -15.98 -3.87 -4.76
N GLY A 74 -17.23 -4.32 -4.70
CA GLY A 74 -17.61 -5.71 -4.89
C GLY A 74 -18.88 -5.85 -5.72
N PRO A 75 -18.78 -5.65 -7.05
CA PRO A 75 -19.93 -5.68 -7.94
C PRO A 75 -20.48 -7.10 -8.19
N SER A 76 -19.81 -8.17 -7.73
CA SER A 76 -20.24 -9.55 -8.01
C SER A 76 -21.45 -9.97 -7.18
N TYR A 77 -21.60 -9.44 -5.96
CA TYR A 77 -22.76 -9.65 -5.10
C TYR A 77 -22.87 -8.53 -4.09
N GLN A 78 -24.10 -8.09 -3.81
CA GLN A 78 -24.41 -7.06 -2.83
C GLN A 78 -25.60 -7.50 -1.98
N CYS A 79 -25.54 -7.28 -0.66
CA CYS A 79 -26.59 -7.70 0.26
C CYS A 79 -26.69 -6.76 1.45
N MET A 80 -27.93 -6.40 1.79
CA MET A 80 -28.25 -5.74 3.05
C MET A 80 -28.90 -6.77 3.99
N MET A 81 -28.44 -6.81 5.23
CA MET A 81 -28.99 -7.65 6.29
C MET A 81 -29.24 -6.81 7.54
N ASN A 82 -30.42 -6.98 8.12
CA ASN A 82 -30.79 -6.40 9.41
C ASN A 82 -30.96 -7.53 10.41
N SER A 83 -30.12 -7.58 11.44
CA SER A 83 -30.24 -8.57 12.49
C SER A 83 -31.22 -8.06 13.56
N SER A 84 -32.45 -8.58 13.54
CA SER A 84 -33.49 -8.27 14.54
C SER A 84 -33.41 -9.16 15.79
N SER A 85 -32.54 -10.17 15.82
CA SER A 85 -32.36 -11.06 16.98
C SER A 85 -31.72 -10.36 18.18
N HIS A 86 -30.97 -9.27 17.95
CA HIS A 86 -30.36 -8.45 19.00
C HIS A 86 -31.33 -7.32 19.40
N ASN A 87 -32.43 -7.68 20.06
CA ASN A 87 -33.57 -6.77 20.35
C ASN A 87 -33.23 -5.48 21.11
N GLU A 88 -32.07 -5.40 21.78
CA GLU A 88 -31.63 -4.19 22.48
C GLU A 88 -30.69 -3.29 21.66
N ASN A 89 -29.99 -3.82 20.64
CA ASN A 89 -29.06 -3.09 19.77
C ASN A 89 -29.08 -3.69 18.34
N PRO A 90 -29.88 -3.15 17.41
CA PRO A 90 -29.98 -3.71 16.06
C PRO A 90 -28.66 -3.57 15.29
N ILE A 91 -28.24 -4.63 14.61
CA ILE A 91 -27.05 -4.64 13.75
C ILE A 91 -27.51 -4.55 12.29
N HIS A 92 -27.01 -3.54 11.59
CA HIS A 92 -27.24 -3.30 10.17
C HIS A 92 -25.95 -3.59 9.39
N LEU A 93 -26.03 -4.49 8.42
CA LEU A 93 -24.88 -4.91 7.61
C LEU A 93 -25.17 -4.68 6.14
N TYR A 94 -24.21 -4.07 5.44
CA TYR A 94 -24.16 -4.05 3.99
C TYR A 94 -22.88 -4.72 3.53
N SER A 95 -23.01 -5.75 2.71
CA SER A 95 -21.90 -6.51 2.15
C SER A 95 -21.83 -6.30 0.65
N SER A 96 -20.62 -6.14 0.13
CA SER A 96 -20.33 -6.08 -1.30
C SER A 96 -19.12 -6.96 -1.58
N VAL A 97 -19.26 -7.89 -2.52
CA VAL A 97 -18.28 -8.96 -2.78
C VAL A 97 -17.76 -8.85 -4.22
N LEU A 98 -16.43 -8.77 -4.35
CA LEU A 98 -15.73 -9.01 -5.61
C LEU A 98 -15.33 -10.49 -5.63
N HIS A 99 -15.85 -11.28 -6.56
CA HIS A 99 -15.56 -12.71 -6.60
C HIS A 99 -14.12 -12.96 -7.08
N LEU A 100 -13.27 -13.39 -6.14
CA LEU A 100 -11.86 -13.71 -6.35
C LEU A 100 -11.43 -15.06 -5.74
N ARG A 101 -12.34 -15.78 -5.07
CA ARG A 101 -12.09 -17.08 -4.43
C ARG A 101 -13.25 -18.04 -4.56
N GLY A 102 -12.94 -19.33 -4.62
CA GLY A 102 -13.91 -20.40 -4.82
C GLY A 102 -14.44 -20.46 -6.24
N GLU A 103 -15.11 -21.58 -6.56
CA GLU A 103 -15.73 -21.80 -7.88
C GLU A 103 -16.94 -20.89 -8.12
N GLU A 104 -17.62 -20.50 -7.04
CA GLU A 104 -18.85 -19.70 -7.07
C GLU A 104 -18.74 -18.46 -6.17
N VAL A 105 -19.55 -17.44 -6.47
CA VAL A 105 -19.61 -16.22 -5.66
C VAL A 105 -20.03 -16.57 -4.23
N THR A 106 -19.14 -16.31 -3.28
CA THR A 106 -19.41 -16.57 -1.87
C THR A 106 -20.12 -15.38 -1.24
N HIS A 107 -21.33 -15.61 -0.72
CA HIS A 107 -22.16 -14.54 -0.14
C HIS A 107 -21.67 -14.13 1.25
N GLN A 108 -21.80 -12.83 1.54
CA GLN A 108 -21.53 -12.22 2.84
C GLN A 108 -22.74 -11.38 3.29
N PRO A 109 -22.97 -11.18 4.61
CA PRO A 109 -22.11 -11.62 5.72
C PRO A 109 -22.19 -13.15 5.92
N PHE A 110 -21.14 -13.74 6.48
CA PHE A 110 -21.22 -15.13 6.95
C PHE A 110 -21.99 -15.16 8.27
N THR A 111 -22.81 -16.20 8.44
CA THR A 111 -23.64 -16.43 9.63
C THR A 111 -23.58 -17.89 10.03
N ASP A 112 -23.72 -18.18 11.33
CA ASP A 112 -23.87 -19.54 11.85
C ASP A 112 -25.14 -19.69 12.69
N ASP A 113 -25.42 -20.92 13.15
CA ASP A 113 -26.56 -21.23 14.02
C ASP A 113 -26.44 -20.63 15.43
N LEU A 114 -25.28 -20.06 15.78
CA LEU A 114 -24.99 -19.45 17.08
C LEU A 114 -25.27 -17.94 17.10
N GLY A 115 -25.58 -17.35 15.94
CA GLY A 115 -25.82 -15.92 15.79
C GLY A 115 -24.58 -15.09 15.45
N ASN A 116 -23.41 -15.73 15.27
CA ASN A 116 -22.18 -15.01 14.92
C ASN A 116 -22.30 -14.40 13.52
N LEU A 117 -21.74 -13.21 13.35
CA LEU A 117 -21.74 -12.49 12.06
C LEU A 117 -20.30 -12.20 11.65
N PHE A 118 -19.97 -12.38 10.37
CA PHE A 118 -18.63 -12.09 9.86
C PHE A 118 -18.64 -11.41 8.50
N GLN A 119 -17.93 -10.29 8.42
CA GLN A 119 -17.62 -9.60 7.17
C GLN A 119 -16.10 -9.56 6.97
N TYR A 120 -15.70 -9.87 5.75
CA TYR A 120 -14.32 -10.09 5.37
C TYR A 120 -14.04 -9.43 4.03
N ASN A 121 -13.03 -8.56 4.01
CA ASN A 121 -12.49 -7.97 2.79
C ASN A 121 -11.01 -8.32 2.72
N GLY A 122 -10.64 -9.29 1.91
CA GLY A 122 -9.26 -9.69 1.78
C GLY A 122 -9.04 -11.02 1.10
N GLU A 123 -7.79 -11.47 1.21
CA GLU A 123 -7.30 -12.75 0.71
C GLU A 123 -6.34 -13.39 1.71
N ILE A 124 -6.52 -14.66 2.04
CA ILE A 124 -5.55 -15.49 2.75
C ILE A 124 -4.85 -16.39 1.73
N PHE A 125 -3.51 -16.31 1.71
CA PHE A 125 -2.65 -17.12 0.86
C PHE A 125 -2.12 -18.36 1.59
N ARG A 126 -2.01 -18.31 2.93
CA ARG A 126 -1.57 -19.45 3.75
C ARG A 126 -2.00 -19.31 5.21
N ILE A 127 -2.22 -20.44 5.89
CA ILE A 127 -2.35 -20.53 7.35
C ILE A 127 -1.24 -21.45 7.88
N GLN A 128 -0.25 -20.90 8.59
CA GLN A 128 0.83 -21.67 9.20
C GLN A 128 0.36 -22.37 10.49
N GLY A 129 0.64 -23.67 10.61
CA GLY A 129 0.60 -24.37 11.89
C GLY A 129 -0.43 -25.51 12.03
N ASP A 130 -1.27 -25.75 11.03
CA ASP A 130 -2.16 -26.93 11.01
C ASP A 130 -1.97 -27.72 9.71
N ASN A 131 -1.29 -28.86 9.80
CA ASN A 131 -1.26 -29.84 8.71
C ASN A 131 -2.66 -30.43 8.41
N GLU A 132 -3.69 -30.11 9.23
CA GLU A 132 -5.09 -30.51 9.05
C GLU A 132 -5.95 -29.45 8.31
N HIS A 133 -5.41 -28.26 8.02
CA HIS A 133 -6.15 -27.14 7.41
C HIS A 133 -5.46 -26.51 6.19
N ASP A 134 -4.62 -27.25 5.46
CA ASP A 134 -4.27 -26.87 4.09
C ASP A 134 -5.56 -26.88 3.25
N PHE A 135 -6.10 -25.70 2.95
CA PHE A 135 -7.23 -25.56 2.05
C PHE A 135 -6.77 -25.17 0.66
N ASP A 136 -7.48 -25.68 -0.34
CA ASP A 136 -7.25 -25.34 -1.72
C ASP A 136 -7.66 -23.88 -1.96
N LEU A 137 -6.64 -23.04 -2.19
CA LEU A 137 -6.74 -21.61 -2.46
C LEU A 137 -7.62 -21.27 -3.67
N ILE A 138 -7.89 -22.23 -4.55
CA ILE A 138 -8.67 -22.03 -5.78
C ILE A 138 -10.13 -22.42 -5.55
N THR A 139 -10.37 -23.62 -5.02
CA THR A 139 -11.73 -24.18 -4.91
C THR A 139 -12.46 -23.78 -3.64
N GLN A 140 -11.75 -23.42 -2.58
CA GLN A 140 -12.35 -23.06 -1.29
C GLN A 140 -12.34 -21.55 -1.06
N ASN A 141 -13.31 -21.08 -0.26
CA ASN A 141 -13.35 -19.71 0.22
C ASN A 141 -12.62 -19.60 1.57
N ASP A 142 -11.58 -18.80 1.59
CA ASP A 142 -10.75 -18.50 2.76
C ASP A 142 -11.53 -17.83 3.91
N GLY A 143 -12.41 -16.88 3.59
CA GLY A 143 -13.29 -16.23 4.55
C GLY A 143 -14.17 -17.24 5.31
N GLN A 144 -14.75 -18.22 4.62
CA GLN A 144 -15.52 -19.30 5.25
C GLN A 144 -14.68 -20.16 6.20
N GLN A 145 -13.44 -20.48 5.83
CA GLN A 145 -12.56 -21.28 6.68
C GLN A 145 -12.14 -20.51 7.93
N LEU A 146 -11.79 -19.23 7.77
CA LEU A 146 -11.49 -18.35 8.90
C LEU A 146 -12.70 -18.22 9.84
N PHE A 147 -13.90 -18.07 9.29
CA PHE A 147 -15.14 -17.98 10.10
C PHE A 147 -15.34 -19.21 10.98
N LYS A 148 -15.10 -20.42 10.46
CA LYS A 148 -15.19 -21.67 11.24
C LYS A 148 -14.20 -21.69 12.41
N ILE A 149 -12.96 -21.29 12.17
CA ILE A 149 -11.92 -21.23 13.21
C ILE A 149 -12.33 -20.26 14.33
N MET A 150 -12.80 -19.06 13.97
CA MET A 150 -13.24 -18.06 14.96
C MET A 150 -14.49 -18.50 15.72
N THR A 151 -15.42 -19.17 15.04
CA THR A 151 -16.62 -19.76 15.67
C THR A 151 -16.24 -20.80 16.72
N GLN A 152 -15.25 -21.66 16.43
CA GLN A 152 -14.75 -22.62 17.40
C GLN A 152 -14.13 -21.93 18.63
N LEU A 153 -13.35 -20.86 18.43
CA LEU A 153 -12.80 -20.08 19.54
C LEU A 153 -13.90 -19.43 20.40
N SER A 154 -14.94 -18.89 19.77
CA SER A 154 -16.13 -18.34 20.46
C SER A 154 -16.78 -19.39 21.37
N GLN A 155 -16.99 -20.60 20.86
CA GLN A 155 -17.55 -21.70 21.64
C GLN A 155 -16.65 -22.15 22.80
N GLU A 156 -15.33 -22.18 22.61
CA GLU A 156 -14.38 -22.51 23.68
C GLU A 156 -14.44 -21.49 24.82
N LEU A 157 -14.52 -20.20 24.51
CA LEU A 157 -14.69 -19.14 25.50
C LEU A 157 -16.04 -19.25 26.22
N HIS A 158 -17.13 -19.38 25.47
CA HIS A 158 -18.48 -19.46 26.04
C HIS A 158 -18.65 -20.68 26.96
N SER A 159 -18.07 -21.82 26.57
CA SER A 159 -18.07 -23.05 27.40
C SER A 159 -17.07 -23.01 28.56
N GLN A 160 -16.38 -21.88 28.79
CA GLN A 160 -15.39 -21.67 29.84
C GLN A 160 -14.21 -22.65 29.78
N LYS A 161 -13.92 -23.22 28.59
CA LYS A 161 -12.75 -24.08 28.37
C LYS A 161 -11.45 -23.27 28.36
N ILE A 162 -11.55 -22.01 27.97
CA ILE A 162 -10.45 -21.05 27.94
C ILE A 162 -10.87 -19.76 28.64
N SER A 163 -9.90 -19.06 29.20
CA SER A 163 -10.10 -17.71 29.71
C SER A 163 -10.17 -16.69 28.57
N PHE A 164 -10.71 -15.50 28.83
CA PHE A 164 -10.69 -14.40 27.86
C PHE A 164 -9.26 -14.01 27.44
N TYR A 165 -8.29 -14.05 28.36
CA TYR A 165 -6.89 -13.82 28.05
C TYR A 165 -6.33 -14.85 27.04
N GLU A 166 -6.68 -16.13 27.22
CA GLU A 166 -6.30 -17.18 26.27
C GLU A 166 -7.01 -17.02 24.92
N TYR A 167 -8.27 -16.61 24.91
CA TYR A 167 -9.02 -16.27 23.70
C TYR A 167 -8.32 -15.17 22.89
N GLN A 168 -7.93 -14.06 23.55
CA GLN A 168 -7.15 -13.00 22.92
C GLN A 168 -5.83 -13.51 22.35
N LYS A 169 -5.06 -14.27 23.13
CA LYS A 169 -3.77 -14.84 22.69
C LYS A 169 -3.93 -15.79 21.49
N LYS A 170 -5.03 -16.54 21.41
CA LYS A 170 -5.34 -17.39 20.26
C LYS A 170 -5.64 -16.56 19.00
N PHE A 171 -6.40 -15.47 19.12
CA PHE A 171 -6.62 -14.54 18.01
C PHE A 171 -5.35 -13.81 17.57
N GLU A 172 -4.53 -13.33 18.50
CA GLU A 172 -3.21 -12.74 18.19
C GLU A 172 -2.33 -13.73 17.42
N LYS A 173 -2.24 -14.97 17.90
CA LYS A 173 -1.49 -16.03 17.22
C LYS A 173 -2.06 -16.32 15.83
N LEU A 174 -3.39 -16.36 15.69
CA LEU A 174 -4.04 -16.59 14.41
C LEU A 174 -3.69 -15.48 13.42
N PHE A 175 -4.04 -14.23 13.73
CA PHE A 175 -3.93 -13.11 12.78
C PHE A 175 -2.49 -12.70 12.49
N PHE A 176 -1.61 -12.67 13.49
CA PHE A 176 -0.25 -12.15 13.30
C PHE A 176 0.79 -13.22 12.97
N ASN A 177 0.64 -14.44 13.48
CA ASN A 177 1.65 -15.48 13.29
C ASN A 177 1.22 -16.54 12.28
N SER A 178 -0.07 -16.89 12.27
CA SER A 178 -0.55 -18.04 11.48
C SER A 178 -1.01 -17.61 10.09
N LEU A 179 -1.76 -16.51 9.98
CA LEU A 179 -2.28 -16.05 8.69
C LEU A 179 -1.22 -15.31 7.87
N GLU A 180 -1.18 -15.62 6.58
CA GLU A 180 -0.48 -14.87 5.55
C GLU A 180 -1.49 -14.44 4.50
N GLY A 181 -1.77 -13.14 4.47
CA GLY A 181 -2.85 -12.59 3.67
C GLY A 181 -2.97 -11.08 3.77
N ASP A 182 -3.79 -10.52 2.91
CA ASP A 182 -4.08 -9.10 2.79
C ASP A 182 -5.56 -8.91 3.17
N PHE A 183 -5.88 -8.51 4.40
CA PHE A 183 -7.26 -8.54 4.91
C PHE A 183 -7.63 -7.39 5.84
N ALA A 184 -8.93 -7.10 5.88
CA ALA A 184 -9.62 -6.35 6.90
C ALA A 184 -10.90 -7.10 7.26
N LEU A 185 -11.23 -7.19 8.53
CA LEU A 185 -12.36 -8.00 8.97
C LEU A 185 -13.12 -7.42 10.16
N CYS A 186 -14.37 -7.86 10.25
CA CYS A 186 -15.33 -7.53 11.29
C CYS A 186 -16.05 -8.82 11.69
N TYR A 187 -15.83 -9.30 12.91
CA TYR A 187 -16.45 -10.50 13.45
C TYR A 187 -17.25 -10.15 14.71
N PHE A 188 -18.55 -10.43 14.71
CA PHE A 188 -19.40 -10.29 15.87
C PHE A 188 -19.64 -11.67 16.48
N ASP A 189 -19.08 -11.86 17.67
CA ASP A 189 -19.26 -13.03 18.54
C ASP A 189 -20.53 -12.82 19.37
N ASP A 190 -21.66 -13.37 18.91
CA ASP A 190 -22.95 -13.18 19.59
C ASP A 190 -23.02 -13.97 20.90
N LEU A 191 -22.37 -15.14 20.98
CA LEU A 191 -22.35 -15.95 22.20
C LEU A 191 -21.68 -15.24 23.38
N ASN A 192 -20.65 -14.44 23.09
CA ASN A 192 -19.87 -13.73 24.10
C ASN A 192 -20.13 -12.21 24.09
N GLN A 193 -20.97 -11.70 23.17
CA GLN A 193 -21.28 -10.28 22.98
C GLN A 193 -20.02 -9.42 22.78
N ILE A 194 -19.16 -9.86 21.84
CA ILE A 194 -17.89 -9.20 21.53
C ILE A 194 -17.80 -8.93 20.03
N LEU A 195 -17.56 -7.69 19.65
CA LEU A 195 -17.16 -7.30 18.31
C LEU A 195 -15.63 -7.28 18.19
N ILE A 196 -15.10 -7.95 17.17
CA ILE A 196 -13.68 -8.04 16.85
C ILE A 196 -13.40 -7.35 15.53
N LEU A 197 -12.53 -6.34 15.54
CA LEU A 197 -12.06 -5.65 14.34
C LEU A 197 -10.55 -5.82 14.21
N THR A 198 -10.06 -6.20 13.04
CA THR A 198 -8.61 -6.27 12.77
C THR A 198 -8.30 -6.20 11.28
N ARG A 199 -7.01 -6.09 10.96
CA ARG A 199 -6.45 -6.00 9.62
C ARG A 199 -5.16 -6.81 9.54
N ASP A 200 -4.65 -7.00 8.33
CA ASP A 200 -3.30 -7.50 8.13
C ASP A 200 -2.25 -6.53 8.68
N MET A 201 -1.05 -7.04 8.92
CA MET A 201 0.06 -6.32 9.58
C MET A 201 0.49 -5.01 8.89
N PHE A 202 0.19 -4.85 7.60
CA PHE A 202 0.50 -3.60 6.89
C PHE A 202 -0.75 -2.77 6.60
N GLY A 203 -1.93 -3.25 6.99
CA GLY A 203 -3.21 -2.61 6.75
C GLY A 203 -3.47 -2.36 5.27
N LYS A 204 -3.21 -3.34 4.42
CA LYS A 204 -3.39 -3.21 2.97
C LYS A 204 -4.84 -2.97 2.57
N ARG A 205 -5.79 -3.53 3.33
CA ARG A 205 -7.23 -3.33 3.15
C ARG A 205 -7.73 -2.28 4.13
N SER A 206 -8.43 -1.25 3.66
CA SER A 206 -8.94 -0.17 4.54
C SER A 206 -10.07 -0.66 5.44
N LEU A 207 -10.06 -0.19 6.69
CA LEU A 207 -11.12 -0.40 7.67
C LEU A 207 -11.18 0.81 8.58
N LEU A 208 -12.35 1.44 8.64
CA LEU A 208 -12.59 2.65 9.42
C LEU A 208 -13.70 2.41 10.42
N VAL A 209 -13.58 3.09 11.56
CA VAL A 209 -14.57 3.17 12.61
C VAL A 209 -15.02 4.62 12.71
N GLY A 210 -16.32 4.84 12.58
CA GLY A 210 -16.98 6.11 12.83
C GLY A 210 -17.78 6.02 14.12
N LEU A 211 -17.60 6.99 15.02
CA LEU A 211 -18.39 7.14 16.23
C LEU A 211 -19.28 8.37 16.16
N SER A 212 -20.58 8.18 16.35
CA SER A 212 -21.52 9.27 16.63
C SER A 212 -21.76 9.34 18.14
N GLU A 213 -21.26 10.41 18.77
CA GLU A 213 -21.51 10.67 20.20
C GLU A 213 -22.97 11.04 20.47
N GLU A 214 -23.66 11.65 19.49
CA GLU A 214 -25.06 12.05 19.62
C GLU A 214 -26.03 10.87 19.52
N GLU A 215 -25.72 9.89 18.67
CA GLU A 215 -26.58 8.74 18.38
C GLU A 215 -26.16 7.47 19.15
N SER A 216 -25.07 7.54 19.92
CA SER A 216 -24.37 6.38 20.49
C SER A 216 -24.18 5.23 19.50
N LYS A 217 -23.86 5.58 18.25
CA LYS A 217 -23.76 4.65 17.12
C LYS A 217 -22.31 4.38 16.74
N LEU A 218 -21.98 3.10 16.62
CA LEU A 218 -20.71 2.60 16.07
C LEU A 218 -20.94 2.19 14.61
N THR A 219 -20.19 2.79 13.69
CA THR A 219 -20.25 2.48 12.26
C THR A 219 -18.89 1.95 11.82
N VAL A 220 -18.85 0.79 11.15
CA VAL A 220 -17.61 0.20 10.62
C VAL A 220 -17.71 0.12 9.10
N MET A 221 -16.72 0.65 8.38
CA MET A 221 -16.77 0.74 6.92
C MET A 221 -15.39 0.50 6.28
N SER A 222 -15.37 -0.06 5.08
CA SER A 222 -14.16 -0.15 4.24
C SER A 222 -13.88 1.12 3.43
N THR A 223 -14.72 2.15 3.56
CA THR A 223 -14.63 3.44 2.86
C THR A 223 -14.86 4.59 3.85
N SER A 224 -14.45 5.80 3.50
CA SER A 224 -14.48 6.97 4.40
C SER A 224 -15.70 7.87 4.27
N VAL A 225 -16.76 7.40 3.63
CA VAL A 225 -18.00 8.16 3.47
C VAL A 225 -18.89 7.97 4.69
N PHE A 226 -18.54 8.68 5.75
CA PHE A 226 -19.30 8.72 7.01
C PHE A 226 -20.17 9.98 7.09
N PRO A 227 -21.26 9.94 7.87
CA PRO A 227 -21.98 11.15 8.27
C PRO A 227 -21.08 12.16 8.98
N SER A 228 -21.35 13.46 8.80
CA SER A 228 -20.53 14.57 9.28
C SER A 228 -20.46 14.68 10.80
N ASN A 229 -21.44 14.12 11.51
CA ASN A 229 -21.42 14.01 12.98
C ASN A 229 -20.52 12.88 13.51
N HIS A 230 -19.95 12.03 12.65
CA HIS A 230 -19.08 10.94 13.09
C HIS A 230 -17.62 11.39 13.21
N LYS A 231 -16.99 11.04 14.34
CA LYS A 231 -15.51 11.04 14.44
C LYS A 231 -14.99 9.75 13.82
N VAL A 232 -14.16 9.88 12.78
CA VAL A 232 -13.71 8.75 11.96
C VAL A 232 -12.24 8.43 12.22
N TYR A 233 -11.96 7.16 12.47
CA TYR A 233 -10.62 6.63 12.74
C TYR A 233 -10.35 5.44 11.84
N GLU A 234 -9.12 5.36 11.32
CA GLU A 234 -8.65 4.17 10.61
C GLU A 234 -8.22 3.12 11.65
N VAL A 235 -8.67 1.87 11.50
CA VAL A 235 -8.29 0.77 12.42
C VAL A 235 -6.79 0.46 12.26
N PRO A 236 -5.98 0.44 13.34
CA PRO A 236 -4.55 0.19 13.24
C PRO A 236 -4.21 -1.24 12.79
N ALA A 237 -3.27 -1.36 11.85
CA ALA A 237 -2.85 -2.63 11.22
C ALA A 237 -2.20 -3.66 12.17
N ASN A 238 -1.62 -3.20 13.28
CA ASN A 238 -0.95 -4.04 14.28
C ASN A 238 -1.78 -4.23 15.55
N SER A 239 -3.11 -4.18 15.42
CA SER A 239 -4.02 -4.30 16.55
C SER A 239 -5.21 -5.19 16.25
N ILE A 240 -5.70 -5.84 17.30
CA ILE A 240 -7.00 -6.51 17.31
C ILE A 240 -7.83 -5.72 18.31
N LEU A 241 -8.92 -5.14 17.85
CA LEU A 241 -9.84 -4.40 18.70
C LEU A 241 -10.93 -5.35 19.15
N PHE A 242 -10.99 -5.62 20.45
CA PHE A 242 -12.10 -6.32 21.09
C PHE A 242 -13.02 -5.29 21.74
N ILE A 243 -14.30 -5.32 21.36
CA ILE A 243 -15.32 -4.37 21.80
C ILE A 243 -16.45 -5.16 22.45
N ALA A 244 -16.67 -5.00 23.75
CA ALA A 244 -17.83 -5.57 24.42
C ALA A 244 -19.10 -4.80 24.01
N THR A 245 -20.18 -5.53 23.69
CA THR A 245 -21.47 -4.95 23.29
C THR A 245 -22.56 -5.07 24.36
N SER A 246 -22.28 -5.76 25.46
CA SER A 246 -23.17 -5.87 26.62
C SER A 246 -22.38 -5.85 27.94
N GLU A 247 -23.06 -5.57 29.06
CA GLU A 247 -22.48 -5.72 30.40
C GLU A 247 -22.26 -7.20 30.74
N GLY A 248 -21.22 -7.51 31.55
CA GLY A 248 -21.01 -8.85 32.12
C GLY A 248 -20.33 -9.90 31.23
N THR A 249 -19.73 -9.51 30.10
CA THR A 249 -19.07 -10.40 29.11
C THR A 249 -17.75 -11.04 29.58
N GLY A 250 -17.37 -10.87 30.85
CA GLY A 250 -16.07 -11.31 31.37
C GLY A 250 -14.87 -10.50 30.87
N VAL A 251 -15.12 -9.51 30.00
CA VAL A 251 -14.18 -8.47 29.59
C VAL A 251 -13.85 -7.58 30.80
N PRO A 252 -12.58 -7.33 31.15
CA PRO A 252 -12.23 -6.55 32.33
C PRO A 252 -12.77 -5.10 32.28
N GLU A 253 -13.50 -4.68 33.33
CA GLU A 253 -14.08 -3.31 33.45
C GLU A 253 -13.02 -2.20 33.53
N ASN A 254 -11.79 -2.52 33.96
CA ASN A 254 -10.67 -1.59 34.06
C ASN A 254 -9.39 -2.26 33.52
N CYS A 255 -9.09 -2.03 32.24
CA CYS A 255 -7.80 -2.41 31.66
C CYS A 255 -6.94 -1.15 31.56
N GLU A 256 -6.05 -0.92 32.54
CA GLU A 256 -5.11 0.21 32.54
C GLU A 256 -3.95 0.03 31.52
N ASP A 257 -3.84 -1.15 30.87
CA ASP A 257 -2.88 -1.41 29.77
C ASP A 257 -3.47 -0.99 28.41
N MET A 258 -3.53 0.33 28.25
CA MET A 258 -4.09 1.10 27.14
C MET A 258 -3.37 0.91 25.80
N ASN A 259 -3.49 -0.25 25.15
CA ASN A 259 -3.04 -0.41 23.76
C ASN A 259 -3.97 -1.16 22.80
N GLN A 260 -4.93 -1.94 23.28
CA GLN A 260 -5.80 -2.77 22.41
C GLN A 260 -7.20 -3.00 23.00
N PHE A 261 -7.75 -2.02 23.74
CA PHE A 261 -9.07 -2.17 24.35
C PHE A 261 -9.94 -0.94 24.12
N PHE A 262 -11.09 -1.13 23.47
CA PHE A 262 -12.18 -0.14 23.43
C PHE A 262 -13.44 -0.81 23.97
N CYS A 263 -13.69 -0.69 25.27
CA CYS A 263 -15.00 -1.01 25.83
C CYS A 263 -15.93 0.18 25.57
N PHE A 264 -16.92 0.02 24.70
CA PHE A 264 -18.04 0.94 24.61
C PHE A 264 -19.16 0.44 25.53
N ALA A 265 -19.38 1.11 26.65
CA ALA A 265 -20.74 1.20 27.18
C ALA A 265 -21.40 2.36 26.44
N VAL A 266 -22.55 2.12 25.80
CA VAL A 266 -23.35 3.05 24.97
C VAL A 266 -23.74 4.37 25.67
N ASN A 267 -23.22 4.66 26.87
CA ASN A 267 -23.67 5.76 27.71
C ASN A 267 -22.65 6.79 28.19
N HIS A 268 -21.31 6.63 28.10
CA HIS A 268 -20.41 7.63 28.72
C HIS A 268 -19.29 8.12 27.78
N SER A 269 -19.21 9.45 27.67
CA SER A 269 -18.27 10.25 26.92
C SER A 269 -16.84 10.12 27.43
N VAL A 270 -15.88 9.74 26.57
CA VAL A 270 -14.44 9.81 26.90
C VAL A 270 -13.58 10.12 25.66
N ASN A 271 -12.56 10.94 25.90
CA ASN A 271 -11.51 11.38 24.99
C ASN A 271 -10.62 10.25 24.43
N TYR A 272 -10.33 10.34 23.15
CA TYR A 272 -9.30 9.59 22.44
C TYR A 272 -7.90 10.07 22.83
N ASP A 273 -7.13 9.24 23.53
CA ASP A 273 -5.68 9.39 23.57
C ASP A 273 -5.04 8.01 23.37
N VAL A 274 -4.89 7.63 22.10
CA VAL A 274 -4.23 6.38 21.71
C VAL A 274 -2.76 6.71 21.52
N SER A 275 -1.94 6.44 22.53
CA SER A 275 -0.51 6.27 22.29
C SER A 275 -0.31 4.81 21.89
N PRO A 276 -0.06 4.48 20.61
CA PRO A 276 0.08 3.09 20.17
C PRO A 276 1.26 2.44 20.88
N SER A 277 0.91 1.62 21.86
CA SER A 277 1.64 0.44 22.32
C SER A 277 1.98 -0.49 21.21
N LEU A 278 2.91 -0.11 20.33
CA LEU A 278 3.48 -1.03 19.38
C LEU A 278 3.83 -2.31 20.16
N ILE A 279 3.15 -3.42 19.84
CA ILE A 279 3.81 -4.71 19.90
C ILE A 279 5.04 -4.48 19.05
N ARG A 280 6.15 -4.19 19.74
CA ARG A 280 7.46 -4.13 19.13
C ARG A 280 7.62 -5.53 18.57
N TRP A 281 7.42 -5.65 17.27
CA TRP A 281 8.21 -6.58 16.50
C TRP A 281 9.64 -6.43 17.05
N GLU A 282 10.27 -7.53 17.42
CA GLU A 282 11.71 -7.57 17.60
C GLU A 282 12.31 -7.29 16.21
N GLN A 283 12.27 -6.01 15.81
CA GLN A 283 12.69 -5.50 14.52
C GLN A 283 14.21 -5.43 14.51
N GLU A 284 14.82 -6.59 14.53
CA GLU A 284 16.18 -6.75 14.02
C GLU A 284 16.05 -6.91 12.49
N ILE A 285 15.63 -5.82 11.81
CA ILE A 285 15.45 -5.85 10.35
C ILE A 285 16.81 -6.07 9.67
N PHE A 286 17.94 -5.80 10.30
CA PHE A 286 19.25 -6.08 9.70
C PHE A 286 20.29 -6.37 10.79
N THR A 287 20.44 -7.64 11.20
CA THR A 287 21.59 -8.06 12.04
C THR A 287 22.79 -8.27 11.15
N SER A 288 23.67 -7.27 11.09
CA SER A 288 24.80 -7.23 10.15
C SER A 288 26.08 -7.90 10.65
N GLU A 289 26.12 -8.49 11.84
CA GLU A 289 27.42 -8.84 12.45
C GLU A 289 27.88 -10.29 12.21
N ASP A 290 26.98 -11.23 11.86
CA ASP A 290 27.33 -12.67 11.75
C ASP A 290 26.80 -13.38 10.47
N SER A 291 26.37 -12.66 9.43
CA SER A 291 25.87 -13.27 8.20
C SER A 291 27.00 -13.84 7.33
N GLU A 292 27.06 -15.16 7.15
CA GLU A 292 27.96 -15.84 6.19
C GLU A 292 27.48 -15.77 4.72
N LEU A 293 26.35 -15.10 4.43
CA LEU A 293 25.78 -15.04 3.08
C LEU A 293 26.64 -14.21 2.12
N THR A 294 26.93 -14.75 0.94
CA THR A 294 27.53 -13.97 -0.16
C THR A 294 26.49 -13.08 -0.85
N PHE A 295 26.94 -12.14 -1.68
CA PHE A 295 26.03 -11.30 -2.46
C PHE A 295 25.21 -12.14 -3.46
N GLU A 296 25.83 -13.10 -4.12
CA GLU A 296 25.16 -14.04 -5.03
C GLU A 296 24.12 -14.91 -4.31
N ASP A 297 24.44 -15.43 -3.12
CA ASP A 297 23.46 -16.20 -2.32
C ASP A 297 22.27 -15.30 -1.93
N SER A 298 22.55 -14.07 -1.52
CA SER A 298 21.52 -13.08 -1.18
C SER A 298 20.62 -12.76 -2.38
N LEU A 299 21.22 -12.63 -3.57
CA LEU A 299 20.50 -12.36 -4.81
C LEU A 299 19.52 -13.49 -5.15
N GLU A 300 20.00 -14.74 -5.08
CA GLU A 300 19.18 -15.93 -5.33
C GLU A 300 18.04 -16.04 -4.30
N LEU A 301 18.33 -15.81 -3.01
CA LEU A 301 17.32 -15.81 -1.96
C LEU A 301 16.22 -14.77 -2.20
N VAL A 302 16.59 -13.55 -2.62
CA VAL A 302 15.61 -12.50 -2.96
C VAL A 302 14.80 -12.89 -4.20
N HIS A 303 15.43 -13.43 -5.24
CA HIS A 303 14.72 -13.89 -6.44
C HIS A 303 13.69 -14.96 -6.09
N GLN A 304 14.10 -16.03 -5.40
CA GLN A 304 13.23 -17.14 -5.03
C GLN A 304 12.08 -16.70 -4.11
N SER A 305 12.37 -15.86 -3.12
CA SER A 305 11.34 -15.34 -2.21
C SER A 305 10.33 -14.44 -2.95
N LEU A 306 10.78 -13.61 -3.90
CA LEU A 306 9.90 -12.76 -4.70
C LEU A 306 9.08 -13.58 -5.68
N LEU A 307 9.70 -14.55 -6.35
CA LEU A 307 9.04 -15.46 -7.28
C LEU A 307 7.93 -16.25 -6.56
N GLN A 308 8.20 -16.76 -5.35
CA GLN A 308 7.21 -17.46 -4.54
C GLN A 308 6.07 -16.54 -4.09
N SER A 309 6.38 -15.32 -3.65
CA SER A 309 5.39 -14.31 -3.27
C SER A 309 4.46 -13.93 -4.43
N VAL A 310 5.02 -13.77 -5.63
CA VAL A 310 4.27 -13.53 -6.87
C VAL A 310 3.44 -14.75 -7.24
N ARG A 311 4.03 -15.95 -7.21
CA ARG A 311 3.36 -17.21 -7.53
C ARG A 311 2.11 -17.40 -6.68
N GLN A 312 2.21 -17.30 -5.36
CA GLN A 312 1.07 -17.43 -4.44
C GLN A 312 -0.07 -16.44 -4.75
N ARG A 313 0.28 -15.19 -5.05
CA ARG A 313 -0.70 -14.13 -5.35
C ARG A 313 -1.26 -14.21 -6.77
N PHE A 314 -0.57 -14.82 -7.71
CA PHE A 314 -1.03 -14.95 -9.09
C PHE A 314 -1.82 -16.25 -9.29
N GLU A 315 -1.31 -17.36 -8.77
CA GLU A 315 -1.92 -18.67 -8.95
C GLU A 315 -3.16 -18.89 -8.08
N SER A 316 -3.36 -18.08 -7.04
CA SER A 316 -4.58 -18.10 -6.24
C SER A 316 -5.79 -17.51 -6.95
N ILE A 317 -5.62 -16.90 -8.14
CA ILE A 317 -6.76 -16.30 -8.84
C ILE A 317 -7.52 -17.39 -9.63
N PRO A 318 -8.83 -17.61 -9.35
CA PRO A 318 -9.60 -18.65 -10.01
C PRO A 318 -9.87 -18.35 -11.49
N GLU A 319 -9.82 -19.38 -12.35
CA GLU A 319 -10.07 -19.22 -13.79
C GLU A 319 -11.46 -18.67 -14.12
N VAL A 320 -12.46 -18.97 -13.29
CA VAL A 320 -13.85 -18.50 -13.44
C VAL A 320 -13.95 -16.97 -13.40
N VAL A 321 -13.00 -16.30 -12.73
CA VAL A 321 -12.97 -14.84 -12.60
C VAL A 321 -12.73 -14.14 -13.95
N PHE A 322 -12.08 -14.82 -14.90
CA PHE A 322 -11.70 -14.26 -16.20
C PHE A 322 -12.43 -14.91 -17.39
N LYS A 323 -13.03 -16.11 -17.23
CA LYS A 323 -13.78 -16.79 -18.29
C LYS A 323 -15.21 -16.27 -18.49
N ASN A 324 -15.76 -15.54 -17.52
CA ASN A 324 -17.09 -14.91 -17.62
C ASN A 324 -16.97 -13.37 -17.59
N PRO A 325 -16.62 -12.71 -18.71
CA PRO A 325 -17.13 -11.36 -18.89
C PRO A 325 -18.66 -11.50 -18.87
N SER A 326 -19.33 -10.79 -17.97
CA SER A 326 -20.78 -10.72 -17.94
C SER A 326 -21.30 -10.56 -19.36
N GLN A 327 -22.03 -11.56 -19.86
CA GLN A 327 -22.96 -11.38 -20.97
C GLN A 327 -24.12 -10.51 -20.47
N GLU A 328 -23.83 -9.27 -20.07
CA GLU A 328 -24.86 -8.25 -20.01
C GLU A 328 -25.15 -7.85 -21.45
N GLU A 329 -26.30 -8.30 -21.93
CA GLU A 329 -26.83 -8.00 -23.24
C GLU A 329 -26.84 -6.48 -23.48
N SER A 330 -26.11 -6.06 -24.51
CA SER A 330 -26.41 -4.87 -25.33
C SER A 330 -26.52 -3.52 -24.59
N LYS A 331 -25.36 -2.93 -24.30
CA LYS A 331 -25.15 -1.48 -24.50
C LYS A 331 -24.02 -1.32 -25.52
N GLU A 332 -24.08 -0.30 -26.38
CA GLU A 332 -22.98 0.01 -27.31
C GLU A 332 -21.68 0.10 -26.49
N ILE A 333 -20.82 -0.91 -26.60
CA ILE A 333 -19.62 -0.97 -25.76
C ILE A 333 -18.64 0.04 -26.36
N GLU A 334 -18.46 1.17 -25.67
CA GLU A 334 -17.49 2.22 -26.01
C GLU A 334 -16.03 1.70 -25.97
N TYR A 335 -15.80 0.54 -25.34
CA TYR A 335 -14.49 -0.06 -25.09
C TYR A 335 -14.42 -1.53 -25.55
N GLN A 336 -13.22 -1.99 -25.90
CA GLN A 336 -12.92 -3.40 -26.14
C GLN A 336 -12.30 -4.01 -24.87
N GLU A 337 -12.88 -5.09 -24.34
CA GLU A 337 -12.31 -5.77 -23.17
C GLU A 337 -11.05 -6.57 -23.55
N THR A 338 -9.99 -6.45 -22.73
CA THR A 338 -8.86 -7.40 -22.80
C THR A 338 -9.30 -8.78 -22.29
N GLN A 339 -8.43 -9.77 -22.46
CA GLN A 339 -8.62 -11.13 -21.93
C GLN A 339 -7.44 -11.48 -21.04
N SER A 340 -7.06 -10.54 -20.18
CA SER A 340 -5.90 -10.69 -19.28
C SER A 340 -6.37 -11.04 -17.88
N GLU A 341 -5.63 -11.96 -17.29
CA GLU A 341 -5.94 -12.58 -16.00
C GLU A 341 -5.31 -11.79 -14.84
N VAL A 342 -4.31 -10.97 -15.13
CA VAL A 342 -3.75 -10.05 -14.16
C VAL A 342 -3.30 -8.78 -14.86
N ALA A 343 -3.38 -7.67 -14.13
CA ALA A 343 -2.83 -6.41 -14.57
C ALA A 343 -1.73 -5.95 -13.60
N VAL A 344 -0.71 -5.26 -14.10
CA VAL A 344 0.37 -4.66 -13.31
C VAL A 344 0.22 -3.15 -13.38
N LEU A 345 0.22 -2.47 -12.23
CA LEU A 345 0.40 -1.01 -12.21
C LEU A 345 1.84 -0.69 -12.61
N PHE A 346 2.00 -0.24 -13.86
CA PHE A 346 3.29 -0.30 -14.56
C PHE A 346 3.83 1.09 -14.90
N SER A 347 4.85 1.54 -14.17
CA SER A 347 5.56 2.79 -14.44
C SER A 347 6.80 2.59 -15.34
N GLY A 348 7.16 1.33 -15.60
CA GLY A 348 8.45 0.98 -16.20
C GLY A 348 9.65 1.16 -15.28
N GLY A 349 9.46 1.61 -14.04
CA GLY A 349 10.51 1.60 -13.03
C GLY A 349 10.94 0.17 -12.68
N ILE A 350 12.00 0.05 -11.87
CA ILE A 350 12.55 -1.26 -11.50
C ILE A 350 11.54 -2.16 -10.80
N ASP A 351 10.71 -1.61 -9.91
CA ASP A 351 9.79 -2.39 -9.08
C ASP A 351 8.69 -3.05 -9.92
N SER A 352 7.99 -2.26 -10.74
CA SER A 352 6.91 -2.77 -11.59
C SER A 352 7.43 -3.66 -12.72
N THR A 353 8.67 -3.44 -13.17
CA THR A 353 9.28 -4.24 -14.24
C THR A 353 9.77 -5.59 -13.72
N LEU A 354 10.40 -5.65 -12.55
CA LEU A 354 10.72 -6.91 -11.90
C LEU A 354 9.46 -7.69 -11.59
N LEU A 355 8.42 -7.02 -11.08
CA LEU A 355 7.14 -7.66 -10.82
C LEU A 355 6.52 -8.28 -12.09
N ALA A 356 6.50 -7.53 -13.20
CA ALA A 356 6.04 -8.06 -14.48
C ALA A 356 6.90 -9.24 -14.99
N ALA A 357 8.23 -9.15 -14.83
CA ALA A 357 9.15 -10.23 -15.22
C ALA A 357 8.90 -11.52 -14.41
N LEU A 358 8.73 -11.41 -13.09
CA LEU A 358 8.44 -12.54 -12.21
C LEU A 358 7.10 -13.20 -12.54
N ILE A 359 6.07 -12.42 -12.89
CA ILE A 359 4.80 -12.99 -13.37
C ILE A 359 5.04 -13.75 -14.69
N CYS A 360 5.86 -13.22 -15.60
CA CYS A 360 6.22 -13.91 -16.84
C CYS A 360 6.97 -15.23 -16.59
N GLU A 361 7.89 -15.26 -15.62
CA GLU A 361 8.59 -16.49 -15.19
C GLU A 361 7.58 -17.54 -14.69
N VAL A 362 6.66 -17.16 -13.79
CA VAL A 362 5.60 -18.07 -13.31
C VAL A 362 4.74 -18.59 -14.48
N CYS A 363 4.38 -17.72 -15.44
CA CYS A 363 3.65 -18.14 -16.64
C CYS A 363 4.44 -19.16 -17.50
N GLN A 364 5.75 -19.02 -17.59
CA GLN A 364 6.60 -19.96 -18.34
C GLN A 364 6.73 -21.29 -17.60
N ASP A 365 6.91 -21.28 -16.28
CA ASP A 365 6.95 -22.50 -15.46
C ASP A 365 5.65 -23.29 -15.59
N ASN A 366 4.51 -22.62 -15.49
CA ASN A 366 3.19 -23.25 -15.62
C ASN A 366 2.96 -23.84 -17.03
N LYS A 367 3.51 -23.21 -18.07
CA LYS A 367 3.50 -23.79 -19.42
C LYS A 367 4.37 -25.05 -19.50
N ASN A 368 5.54 -25.06 -18.87
CA ASN A 368 6.45 -26.20 -18.87
C ASN A 368 5.88 -27.39 -18.09
N GLU A 369 5.12 -27.14 -17.02
CA GLU A 369 4.45 -28.15 -16.20
C GLU A 369 3.15 -28.68 -16.83
N GLY A 370 2.70 -28.11 -17.96
CA GLY A 370 1.47 -28.52 -18.63
C GLY A 370 0.19 -28.02 -17.95
N THR A 371 0.29 -27.02 -17.08
CA THR A 371 -0.80 -26.36 -16.36
C THR A 371 -0.96 -24.91 -16.84
N PRO A 372 -1.38 -24.66 -18.11
CA PRO A 372 -1.46 -23.31 -18.65
C PRO A 372 -2.57 -22.52 -17.96
N LYS A 373 -2.27 -21.93 -16.79
CA LYS A 373 -3.21 -21.07 -16.06
C LYS A 373 -3.53 -19.81 -16.86
N VAL A 374 -2.54 -19.21 -17.52
CA VAL A 374 -2.66 -17.86 -18.10
C VAL A 374 -1.65 -17.58 -19.22
N SER A 375 -2.05 -16.77 -20.21
CA SER A 375 -1.18 -16.37 -21.33
C SER A 375 -1.04 -14.86 -21.57
N SER A 376 -1.84 -14.00 -20.91
CA SER A 376 -1.87 -12.56 -21.15
C SER A 376 -1.74 -11.72 -19.87
N ILE A 377 -0.96 -10.64 -19.92
CA ILE A 377 -0.78 -9.70 -18.81
C ILE A 377 -0.97 -8.28 -19.32
N ASP A 378 -1.80 -7.51 -18.64
CA ASP A 378 -1.96 -6.07 -18.93
C ASP A 378 -0.97 -5.25 -18.10
N LEU A 379 -0.21 -4.38 -18.75
CA LEU A 379 0.68 -3.42 -18.12
C LEU A 379 0.00 -2.05 -18.19
N LEU A 380 -0.46 -1.53 -17.05
CA LEU A 380 -1.25 -0.30 -16.98
C LEU A 380 -0.35 0.89 -16.70
N THR A 381 -0.13 1.73 -17.70
CA THR A 381 0.69 2.95 -17.58
C THR A 381 -0.17 4.19 -17.70
N ILE A 382 -0.32 4.93 -16.61
CA ILE A 382 -0.99 6.23 -16.61
C ILE A 382 -0.02 7.38 -16.87
N CYS A 383 -0.45 8.35 -17.67
CA CYS A 383 0.28 9.59 -17.83
C CYS A 383 -0.63 10.82 -18.00
N PHE A 384 -0.12 11.97 -17.56
CA PHE A 384 -0.72 13.28 -17.76
C PHE A 384 0.17 14.07 -18.72
N GLY A 385 0.13 13.63 -19.98
CA GLY A 385 0.94 14.13 -21.09
C GLY A 385 2.09 13.19 -21.45
N ARG A 386 2.32 13.05 -22.77
CA ARG A 386 3.22 12.04 -23.35
C ARG A 386 4.68 12.14 -22.91
N ASN A 387 5.15 13.32 -22.53
CA ASN A 387 6.50 13.49 -22.00
C ASN A 387 6.67 12.98 -20.55
N SER A 388 5.65 12.37 -19.93
CA SER A 388 5.75 11.81 -18.58
C SER A 388 6.88 10.79 -18.50
N SER A 389 7.64 10.79 -17.41
CA SER A 389 8.78 9.87 -17.32
C SER A 389 8.34 8.43 -17.23
N ASP A 390 7.20 8.18 -16.56
CA ASP A 390 6.69 6.84 -16.39
C ASP A 390 6.24 6.25 -17.74
N LEU A 391 5.66 7.06 -18.63
CA LEU A 391 5.40 6.62 -20.00
C LEU A 391 6.70 6.26 -20.73
N LEU A 392 7.69 7.15 -20.69
CA LEU A 392 8.97 6.93 -21.36
C LEU A 392 9.69 5.67 -20.86
N THR A 393 9.76 5.47 -19.54
CA THR A 393 10.38 4.27 -18.95
C THR A 393 9.54 3.02 -19.19
N SER A 394 8.20 3.13 -19.19
CA SER A 394 7.33 1.99 -19.47
C SER A 394 7.55 1.40 -20.86
N ILE A 395 7.74 2.23 -21.89
CA ILE A 395 7.95 1.77 -23.26
C ILE A 395 9.26 0.98 -23.37
N ILE A 396 10.34 1.49 -22.77
CA ILE A 396 11.65 0.81 -22.80
C ILE A 396 11.61 -0.49 -21.99
N SER A 397 11.00 -0.48 -20.81
CA SER A 397 10.85 -1.67 -19.97
C SER A 397 9.95 -2.72 -20.62
N TYR A 398 8.86 -2.28 -21.27
CA TYR A 398 7.96 -3.15 -22.03
C TYR A 398 8.68 -3.83 -23.20
N HIS A 399 9.53 -3.08 -23.93
CA HIS A 399 10.38 -3.65 -24.97
C HIS A 399 11.29 -4.76 -24.43
N GLN A 400 12.00 -4.52 -23.32
CA GLN A 400 12.88 -5.54 -22.71
C GLN A 400 12.10 -6.77 -22.24
N LEU A 401 10.91 -6.59 -21.68
CA LEU A 401 10.04 -7.70 -21.27
C LEU A 401 9.57 -8.52 -22.48
N CYS A 402 9.14 -7.88 -23.57
CA CYS A 402 8.74 -8.58 -24.80
C CYS A 402 9.90 -9.40 -25.40
N GLN A 403 11.12 -8.85 -25.40
CA GLN A 403 12.31 -9.57 -25.87
C GLN A 403 12.67 -10.77 -24.97
N LYS A 404 12.56 -10.60 -23.65
CA LYS A 404 12.91 -11.64 -22.67
C LYS A 404 11.87 -12.76 -22.61
N PHE A 405 10.59 -12.42 -22.75
CA PHE A 405 9.46 -13.34 -22.57
C PHE A 405 8.56 -13.38 -23.83
N PRO A 406 9.09 -13.78 -25.01
CA PRO A 406 8.36 -13.71 -26.28
C PRO A 406 7.13 -14.65 -26.34
N THR A 407 7.06 -15.63 -25.43
CA THR A 407 5.95 -16.58 -25.35
C THR A 407 4.81 -16.11 -24.44
N VAL A 408 4.99 -15.01 -23.68
CA VAL A 408 3.97 -14.44 -22.80
C VAL A 408 3.40 -13.20 -23.49
N LYS A 409 2.07 -13.15 -23.66
CA LYS A 409 1.42 -11.99 -24.28
C LYS A 409 1.37 -10.85 -23.27
N LEU A 410 1.99 -9.72 -23.62
CA LEU A 410 2.00 -8.53 -22.78
C LEU A 410 1.30 -7.39 -23.52
N ASN A 411 0.27 -6.79 -22.92
CA ASN A 411 -0.42 -5.63 -23.47
C ASN A 411 -0.02 -4.37 -22.69
N LEU A 412 0.71 -3.45 -23.29
CA LEU A 412 0.96 -2.14 -22.68
C LEU A 412 -0.23 -1.22 -22.93
N ILE A 413 -1.07 -1.02 -21.91
CA ILE A 413 -2.23 -0.14 -21.94
C ILE A 413 -1.79 1.25 -21.45
N ILE A 414 -1.75 2.20 -22.37
CA ILE A 414 -1.41 3.59 -22.09
C ILE A 414 -2.70 4.36 -21.79
N ILE A 415 -2.80 4.84 -20.55
CA ILE A 415 -3.94 5.57 -19.98
C ILE A 415 -3.57 7.05 -19.97
N GLU A 416 -3.79 7.72 -21.10
CA GLU A 416 -3.56 9.16 -21.22
C GLU A 416 -4.72 9.94 -20.57
N LYS A 417 -4.40 10.83 -19.63
CA LYS A 417 -5.39 11.64 -18.88
C LYS A 417 -5.03 13.12 -18.90
N THR A 418 -6.05 13.94 -18.70
CA THR A 418 -5.99 15.40 -18.81
C THR A 418 -6.40 16.07 -17.51
N GLN A 419 -6.27 17.39 -17.46
CA GLN A 419 -6.78 18.21 -16.36
C GLN A 419 -8.29 18.03 -16.14
N LYS A 420 -9.07 17.77 -17.20
CA LYS A 420 -10.53 17.56 -17.09
C LYS A 420 -10.87 16.28 -16.33
N ASP A 421 -10.09 15.22 -16.53
CA ASP A 421 -10.26 13.96 -15.81
C ASP A 421 -10.03 14.15 -14.30
N ILE A 422 -9.06 15.00 -13.94
CA ILE A 422 -8.77 15.37 -12.54
C ILE A 422 -9.95 16.15 -11.95
N GLU A 423 -10.45 17.16 -12.68
CA GLU A 423 -11.59 18.00 -12.25
C GLU A 423 -12.87 17.19 -12.04
N LEU A 424 -13.10 16.18 -12.88
CA LEU A 424 -14.23 15.26 -12.76
C LEU A 424 -14.16 14.44 -11.47
N LEU A 425 -12.99 13.94 -11.09
CA LEU A 425 -12.82 13.19 -9.83
C LEU A 425 -12.81 14.10 -8.59
N GLU A 426 -12.45 15.37 -8.77
CA GLU A 426 -12.44 16.36 -7.71
C GLU A 426 -13.86 16.85 -7.35
N SER A 427 -14.72 17.05 -8.35
CA SER A 427 -15.99 17.77 -8.18
C SER A 427 -17.21 17.14 -8.86
N GLY A 428 -17.01 16.10 -9.66
CA GLY A 428 -18.07 15.41 -10.38
C GLY A 428 -18.50 14.09 -9.74
N GLY A 429 -19.68 13.61 -10.13
CA GLY A 429 -20.21 12.30 -9.75
C GLY A 429 -21.08 12.31 -8.47
N ASN A 430 -21.51 11.11 -8.07
CA ASN A 430 -22.31 10.90 -6.85
C ASN A 430 -21.48 11.05 -5.57
N TYR A 431 -20.16 10.91 -5.69
CA TYR A 431 -19.16 11.13 -4.65
C TYR A 431 -17.84 11.58 -5.28
N THR A 432 -17.06 12.33 -4.53
CA THR A 432 -15.74 12.82 -4.94
C THR A 432 -14.64 11.87 -4.48
N LEU A 433 -13.53 11.84 -5.21
CA LEU A 433 -12.35 11.08 -4.78
C LEU A 433 -11.80 11.57 -3.42
N LYS A 434 -12.05 12.83 -3.07
CA LYS A 434 -11.66 13.39 -1.76
C LYS A 434 -12.40 12.72 -0.61
N GLN A 435 -13.72 12.57 -0.74
CA GLN A 435 -14.53 11.87 0.26
C GLN A 435 -14.09 10.41 0.40
N LEU A 436 -13.64 9.79 -0.69
CA LEU A 436 -13.19 8.40 -0.72
C LEU A 436 -11.83 8.17 -0.03
N ILE A 437 -10.96 9.19 0.09
CA ILE A 437 -9.61 9.02 0.65
C ILE A 437 -9.43 9.61 2.05
N HIS A 438 -10.45 10.27 2.59
CA HIS A 438 -10.48 10.77 3.97
C HIS A 438 -10.09 9.66 4.98
N PRO A 439 -9.33 9.88 6.06
CA PRO A 439 -8.95 11.16 6.66
C PRO A 439 -7.81 11.88 5.94
N LYS A 440 -7.27 11.34 4.84
CA LYS A 440 -6.27 12.07 4.06
C LYS A 440 -6.93 13.21 3.30
N SER A 441 -6.38 14.41 3.50
CA SER A 441 -6.89 15.66 2.94
C SER A 441 -5.82 16.49 2.23
N SER A 442 -4.58 16.00 2.13
CA SER A 442 -3.52 16.75 1.46
C SER A 442 -3.67 16.73 -0.07
N HIS A 443 -3.19 17.79 -0.72
CA HIS A 443 -3.14 17.84 -2.19
C HIS A 443 -2.28 16.73 -2.80
N MET A 444 -1.21 16.35 -2.11
CA MET A 444 -0.34 15.25 -2.50
C MET A 444 -1.09 13.90 -2.47
N ASP A 445 -1.83 13.64 -1.40
CA ASP A 445 -2.65 12.43 -1.26
C ASP A 445 -3.68 12.35 -2.39
N PHE A 446 -4.38 13.46 -2.66
CA PHE A 446 -5.32 13.52 -3.78
C PHE A 446 -4.65 13.17 -5.13
N ASN A 447 -3.48 13.74 -5.43
CA ASN A 447 -2.78 13.44 -6.68
C ASN A 447 -2.38 11.96 -6.79
N ILE A 448 -1.91 11.35 -5.69
CA ILE A 448 -1.54 9.92 -5.68
C ILE A 448 -2.79 9.07 -5.90
N ALA A 449 -3.84 9.31 -5.13
CA ALA A 449 -5.11 8.60 -5.24
C ALA A 449 -5.73 8.73 -6.64
N CYS A 450 -5.67 9.93 -7.23
CA CYS A 450 -6.21 10.20 -8.56
C CYS A 450 -5.48 9.40 -9.63
N ALA A 451 -4.14 9.36 -9.56
CA ALA A 451 -3.34 8.55 -10.47
C ALA A 451 -3.66 7.04 -10.30
N LEU A 452 -3.77 6.55 -9.06
CA LEU A 452 -4.09 5.14 -8.80
C LEU A 452 -5.51 4.78 -9.25
N HIS A 453 -6.51 5.60 -8.94
CA HIS A 453 -7.89 5.40 -9.36
C HIS A 453 -7.99 5.32 -10.89
N LEU A 454 -7.47 6.31 -11.60
CA LEU A 454 -7.50 6.36 -13.07
C LEU A 454 -6.68 5.22 -13.71
N ALA A 455 -5.55 4.83 -13.12
CA ALA A 455 -4.78 3.69 -13.60
C ALA A 455 -5.54 2.37 -13.40
N SER A 456 -6.16 2.18 -12.23
CA SER A 456 -6.90 0.96 -11.90
C SER A 456 -8.12 0.74 -12.79
N GLN A 457 -8.76 1.81 -13.28
CA GLN A 457 -9.83 1.70 -14.29
C GLN A 457 -9.39 0.89 -15.51
N GLY A 458 -8.10 0.92 -15.90
CA GLY A 458 -7.56 0.12 -16.99
C GLY A 458 -8.09 0.53 -18.38
N LYS A 459 -8.64 1.74 -18.52
CA LYS A 459 -9.22 2.27 -19.76
C LYS A 459 -8.19 3.09 -20.53
N GLY A 460 -7.71 2.58 -21.66
CA GLY A 460 -6.64 3.21 -22.43
C GLY A 460 -6.45 2.62 -23.82
N LYS A 461 -5.34 2.94 -24.48
CA LYS A 461 -4.98 2.39 -25.79
C LYS A 461 -3.83 1.40 -25.66
N ILE A 462 -3.88 0.31 -26.41
CA ILE A 462 -2.80 -0.69 -26.43
C ILE A 462 -1.78 -0.31 -27.49
N LEU A 463 -0.51 -0.23 -27.10
CA LEU A 463 0.60 -0.06 -28.04
C LEU A 463 0.78 -1.32 -28.91
N ASP A 464 0.76 -1.16 -30.22
CA ASP A 464 1.16 -2.18 -31.19
C ASP A 464 2.68 -2.33 -31.17
N SER A 465 3.17 -3.26 -30.33
CA SER A 465 4.59 -3.48 -30.11
C SER A 465 5.33 -3.96 -31.36
N GLU A 466 4.70 -4.75 -32.22
CA GLU A 466 5.30 -5.24 -33.45
C GLU A 466 5.52 -4.09 -34.44
N ALA A 467 4.51 -3.24 -34.62
CA ALA A 467 4.62 -2.07 -35.49
C ALA A 467 5.57 -1.00 -34.93
N PHE A 468 5.56 -0.77 -33.61
CA PHE A 468 6.36 0.29 -32.98
C PHE A 468 7.84 -0.07 -32.84
N PHE A 469 8.17 -1.28 -32.38
CA PHE A 469 9.56 -1.66 -32.12
C PHE A 469 10.37 -1.98 -33.38
N SER A 470 9.70 -2.22 -34.51
CA SER A 470 10.35 -2.43 -35.81
C SER A 470 10.84 -1.14 -36.48
N GLN A 471 10.51 0.03 -35.92
CA GLN A 471 10.89 1.32 -36.50
C GLN A 471 12.36 1.66 -36.22
N ASP A 472 13.06 2.19 -37.24
CA ASP A 472 14.47 2.58 -37.12
C ASP A 472 14.71 3.59 -36.00
N PHE A 473 13.82 4.58 -35.85
CA PHE A 473 13.93 5.59 -34.79
C PHE A 473 13.92 4.96 -33.38
N PHE A 474 13.18 3.86 -33.19
CA PHE A 474 13.11 3.21 -31.90
C PHE A 474 14.41 2.46 -31.58
N GLN A 475 15.03 1.86 -32.59
CA GLN A 475 16.35 1.24 -32.44
C GLN A 475 17.41 2.29 -32.08
N GLU A 476 17.38 3.46 -32.71
CA GLU A 476 18.25 4.60 -32.35
C GLU A 476 18.03 5.05 -30.88
N VAL A 477 16.78 5.06 -30.40
CA VAL A 477 16.47 5.34 -28.99
C VAL A 477 17.12 4.30 -28.08
N ILE A 478 16.97 3.01 -28.37
CA ILE A 478 17.56 1.93 -27.56
C ILE A 478 19.08 2.05 -27.53
N GLU A 479 19.73 2.29 -28.66
CA GLU A 479 21.18 2.51 -28.73
C GLU A 479 21.62 3.73 -27.90
N ALA A 480 20.91 4.84 -28.00
CA ALA A 480 21.20 6.05 -27.23
C ALA A 480 21.04 5.83 -25.73
N VAL A 481 19.99 5.11 -25.31
CA VAL A 481 19.76 4.75 -23.91
C VAL A 481 20.85 3.81 -23.41
N SER A 482 21.20 2.76 -24.17
CA SER A 482 22.28 1.83 -23.83
C SER A 482 23.61 2.56 -23.66
N LYS A 483 23.96 3.45 -24.59
CA LYS A 483 25.18 4.27 -24.48
C LYS A 483 25.17 5.13 -23.22
N SER A 484 24.05 5.79 -22.93
CA SER A 484 23.92 6.59 -21.70
C SER A 484 24.04 5.74 -20.43
N CYS A 485 23.57 4.49 -20.44
CA CYS A 485 23.74 3.56 -19.32
C CYS A 485 25.20 3.16 -19.11
N ILE A 486 25.93 2.87 -20.21
CA ILE A 486 27.37 2.54 -20.17
C ILE A 486 28.19 3.74 -19.71
N GLU A 487 27.96 4.93 -20.27
CA GLU A 487 28.62 6.18 -19.82
C GLU A 487 28.38 6.40 -18.32
N LYS A 488 27.14 6.15 -17.86
CA LYS A 488 26.83 6.17 -16.44
C LYS A 488 27.70 5.17 -15.68
N GLU A 489 27.92 3.94 -16.17
CA GLU A 489 28.79 2.93 -15.54
C GLU A 489 30.29 3.24 -15.57
N GLU A 490 30.80 3.81 -16.65
CA GLU A 490 32.22 4.14 -16.79
C GLU A 490 32.59 5.38 -15.95
N GLU A 491 31.78 6.44 -15.99
CA GLU A 491 31.97 7.62 -15.13
C GLU A 491 31.84 7.27 -13.63
N LYS A 492 31.13 6.18 -13.28
CA LYS A 492 31.06 5.62 -11.92
C LYS A 492 32.35 4.92 -11.49
N ALA A 493 33.09 4.31 -12.42
CA ALA A 493 34.33 3.57 -12.11
C ALA A 493 35.54 4.53 -11.92
N GLU A 494 35.47 5.74 -12.48
CA GLU A 494 36.55 6.74 -12.47
C GLU A 494 36.42 7.84 -11.39
N GLU A 495 35.43 7.79 -10.48
CA GLU A 495 35.35 8.74 -9.36
C GLU A 495 36.52 8.54 -8.37
N ASN A 496 37.58 9.35 -8.60
CA ASN A 496 38.78 9.50 -7.78
C ASN A 496 38.47 9.82 -6.29
N PRO A 497 39.32 9.38 -5.33
CA PRO A 497 39.19 9.73 -3.90
C PRO A 497 39.37 11.23 -3.57
N GLU A 498 39.73 12.06 -4.55
CA GLU A 498 39.93 13.50 -4.39
C GLU A 498 38.67 14.32 -4.76
N GLY A 499 37.66 14.25 -3.89
CA GLY A 499 36.84 15.40 -3.44
C GLY A 499 36.04 16.29 -4.42
N SER A 500 36.12 16.14 -5.74
CA SER A 500 35.34 16.97 -6.67
C SER A 500 34.00 16.32 -7.03
N LYS A 501 32.96 16.62 -6.23
CA LYS A 501 31.58 16.21 -6.54
C LYS A 501 31.08 16.93 -7.79
N LYS A 502 31.18 16.30 -8.97
CA LYS A 502 30.32 16.71 -10.10
C LYS A 502 28.86 16.44 -9.69
N SER A 503 28.02 17.46 -9.78
CA SER A 503 26.59 17.33 -9.52
C SER A 503 25.96 16.46 -10.63
N TYR A 504 25.77 15.18 -10.37
CA TYR A 504 25.16 14.21 -11.29
C TYR A 504 23.70 14.59 -11.61
N ASP A 505 23.32 14.55 -12.90
CA ASP A 505 21.94 14.78 -13.33
C ASP A 505 21.14 13.47 -13.26
N SER A 506 20.39 13.30 -12.17
CA SER A 506 19.45 12.18 -11.93
C SER A 506 18.49 11.89 -13.09
N ASN A 507 18.26 12.84 -14.00
CA ASN A 507 17.30 12.68 -15.08
C ASN A 507 17.94 12.36 -16.42
N MET A 508 19.26 12.08 -16.46
CA MET A 508 20.01 11.88 -17.71
C MET A 508 19.34 10.86 -18.64
N ILE A 509 19.06 9.64 -18.16
CA ILE A 509 18.48 8.58 -18.99
C ILE A 509 17.09 8.98 -19.50
N THR A 510 16.20 9.48 -18.63
CA THR A 510 14.87 9.93 -19.06
C THR A 510 14.95 11.08 -20.06
N LYS A 511 15.92 11.99 -19.94
CA LYS A 511 16.15 13.07 -20.90
C LYS A 511 16.65 12.55 -22.24
N VAL A 512 17.49 11.50 -22.25
CA VAL A 512 17.88 10.81 -23.48
C VAL A 512 16.65 10.20 -24.13
N ILE A 513 15.78 9.51 -23.38
CA ILE A 513 14.54 8.96 -23.94
C ILE A 513 13.65 10.10 -24.48
N GLU A 514 13.38 11.15 -23.69
CA GLU A 514 12.53 12.28 -24.09
C GLU A 514 13.07 13.01 -25.34
N LYS A 515 14.39 13.07 -25.52
CA LYS A 515 15.01 13.73 -26.67
C LYS A 515 14.89 12.92 -27.96
N ASN A 516 14.99 11.59 -27.86
CA ASN A 516 15.08 10.71 -29.03
C ASN A 516 13.75 10.04 -29.37
N LEU A 517 12.85 9.87 -28.39
CA LEU A 517 11.55 9.23 -28.58
C LEU A 517 10.50 10.29 -28.91
N ASP A 518 10.21 10.50 -30.20
CA ASP A 518 9.13 11.40 -30.63
C ASP A 518 7.76 10.71 -30.48
N LEU A 519 7.07 11.05 -29.39
CA LEU A 519 5.74 10.51 -29.07
C LEU A 519 4.59 11.25 -29.78
N GLN A 520 4.87 12.23 -30.67
CA GLN A 520 3.81 12.87 -31.44
C GLN A 520 3.09 11.88 -32.37
N ASN A 521 3.84 10.92 -32.93
CA ASN A 521 3.33 9.89 -33.82
C ASN A 521 2.91 8.61 -33.09
N LEU A 522 2.94 8.58 -31.75
CA LEU A 522 2.53 7.40 -30.96
C LEU A 522 1.11 6.93 -31.31
N GLU A 523 0.27 7.87 -31.75
CA GLU A 523 -1.12 7.62 -32.16
C GLU A 523 -1.23 6.62 -33.31
N ASP A 524 -0.26 6.62 -34.22
CA ASP A 524 -0.23 5.75 -35.41
C ASP A 524 0.12 4.29 -35.06
N TYR A 525 0.60 4.06 -33.83
CA TYR A 525 1.06 2.76 -33.35
C TYR A 525 0.17 2.20 -32.24
N PHE A 526 -1.04 2.72 -32.06
CA PHE A 526 -2.03 2.09 -31.20
C PHE A 526 -2.87 1.09 -31.99
N LEU A 527 -3.25 -0.01 -31.33
CA LEU A 527 -4.30 -0.87 -31.82
C LEU A 527 -5.62 -0.08 -31.97
N PRO A 528 -6.46 -0.40 -32.97
CA PRO A 528 -7.66 0.35 -33.25
C PRO A 528 -8.70 0.21 -32.12
N GLY A 529 -9.10 1.35 -31.55
CA GLY A 529 -10.12 1.44 -30.51
C GLY A 529 -9.56 1.84 -29.15
N VAL A 530 -10.44 1.87 -28.15
CA VAL A 530 -10.08 2.06 -26.75
C VAL A 530 -10.37 0.76 -26.02
N PHE A 531 -9.47 0.35 -25.15
CA PHE A 531 -9.52 -0.91 -24.44
C PHE A 531 -9.84 -0.69 -22.97
N ASN A 532 -10.49 -1.67 -22.36
CA ASN A 532 -10.68 -1.78 -20.93
C ASN A 532 -10.00 -3.06 -20.44
N SER A 533 -9.21 -2.97 -19.38
CA SER A 533 -8.58 -4.14 -18.78
C SER A 533 -9.62 -4.93 -17.96
N SER A 534 -9.89 -6.17 -18.38
CA SER A 534 -10.79 -7.10 -17.72
C SER A 534 -10.23 -7.66 -16.40
N ALA A 535 -8.93 -7.47 -16.15
CA ALA A 535 -8.26 -7.99 -14.97
C ALA A 535 -8.83 -7.34 -13.70
N LYS A 536 -9.42 -8.17 -12.85
CA LYS A 536 -9.94 -7.77 -11.52
C LYS A 536 -8.83 -7.67 -10.47
N VAL A 537 -7.68 -8.32 -10.71
CA VAL A 537 -6.52 -8.32 -9.81
C VAL A 537 -5.40 -7.47 -10.39
N LEU A 538 -4.90 -6.55 -9.58
CA LEU A 538 -3.81 -5.63 -9.87
C LEU A 538 -2.59 -5.95 -9.01
N MET A 539 -1.45 -6.15 -9.65
CA MET A 539 -0.16 -6.34 -8.98
C MET A 539 0.56 -4.98 -8.88
N SER A 540 1.02 -4.63 -7.68
CA SER A 540 1.71 -3.37 -7.42
C SER A 540 3.10 -3.56 -6.82
N GLY A 541 4.04 -2.72 -7.26
CA GLY A 541 5.40 -2.64 -6.72
C GLY A 541 5.51 -1.85 -5.41
N LEU A 542 4.39 -1.40 -4.82
CA LEU A 542 4.39 -0.72 -3.52
C LEU A 542 4.97 -1.62 -2.42
N GLY A 543 5.74 -1.03 -1.50
CA GLY A 543 6.50 -1.76 -0.47
C GLY A 543 7.96 -2.02 -0.84
N ALA A 544 8.32 -2.04 -2.12
CA ALA A 544 9.69 -2.26 -2.55
C ALA A 544 10.65 -1.17 -2.07
N ASP A 545 10.16 0.07 -1.94
CA ASP A 545 10.96 1.20 -1.46
C ASP A 545 11.32 1.06 0.02
N GLU A 546 10.35 0.66 0.84
CA GLU A 546 10.50 0.48 2.28
C GLU A 546 11.42 -0.72 2.57
N VAL A 547 11.18 -1.85 1.91
CA VAL A 547 11.93 -3.10 2.16
C VAL A 547 13.35 -3.04 1.59
N PHE A 548 13.55 -2.46 0.39
CA PHE A 548 14.84 -2.51 -0.32
C PHE A 548 15.57 -1.15 -0.40
N GLY A 549 15.22 -0.19 0.45
CA GLY A 549 15.99 1.04 0.59
C GLY A 549 15.89 2.00 -0.61
N GLY A 550 14.67 2.32 -1.04
CA GLY A 550 14.39 3.12 -2.24
C GLY A 550 14.12 4.61 -2.03
N TYR A 551 14.05 5.10 -0.79
CA TYR A 551 13.79 6.52 -0.54
C TYR A 551 15.08 7.32 -0.32
N ALA A 552 15.15 8.50 -0.94
CA ALA A 552 16.28 9.43 -0.75
C ALA A 552 16.50 9.86 0.72
N ARG A 553 15.45 9.83 1.56
CA ARG A 553 15.57 10.11 3.00
C ARG A 553 16.43 9.08 3.73
N TYR A 554 16.46 7.82 3.26
CA TYR A 554 17.33 6.78 3.80
C TYR A 554 18.81 7.09 3.59
N SER A 555 19.18 7.69 2.46
CA SER A 555 20.54 8.22 2.26
C SER A 555 20.90 9.35 3.25
N THR A 556 19.90 10.09 3.75
CA THR A 556 20.13 11.13 4.76
C THR A 556 20.24 10.52 6.15
N ALA A 557 19.45 9.48 6.45
CA ALA A 557 19.52 8.71 7.68
C ALA A 557 20.85 7.94 7.81
N SER A 558 21.27 7.24 6.76
CA SER A 558 22.51 6.46 6.74
C SER A 558 23.78 7.28 6.98
N LYS A 559 23.78 8.56 6.59
CA LYS A 559 24.88 9.50 6.87
C LYS A 559 24.97 9.89 8.35
N ARG A 560 23.89 9.74 9.12
CA ARG A 560 23.88 9.98 10.57
C ARG A 560 24.43 8.76 11.31
N SER A 561 23.82 7.60 11.09
CA SER A 561 24.31 6.29 11.58
C SER A 561 23.56 5.14 10.90
N MET A 562 24.06 3.91 11.05
CA MET A 562 23.33 2.71 10.61
C MET A 562 22.03 2.52 11.39
N LYS A 563 22.04 2.85 12.69
CA LYS A 563 20.85 2.79 13.54
C LYS A 563 19.77 3.76 13.08
N ASP A 564 20.15 4.99 12.71
CA ASP A 564 19.19 5.97 12.16
C ASP A 564 18.54 5.46 10.87
N LEU A 565 19.29 4.73 10.02
CA LEU A 565 18.72 4.11 8.82
C LEU A 565 17.71 3.02 9.18
N GLN A 566 18.06 2.13 10.10
CA GLN A 566 17.16 1.08 10.58
C GLN A 566 15.88 1.66 11.19
N ASP A 567 16.02 2.63 12.10
CA ASP A 567 14.89 3.30 12.75
C ASP A 567 13.97 3.99 11.72
N GLU A 568 14.52 4.60 10.66
CA GLU A 568 13.74 5.25 9.59
C GLU A 568 12.99 4.23 8.71
N ILE A 569 13.62 3.10 8.35
CA ILE A 569 12.97 2.01 7.59
C ILE A 569 11.84 1.40 8.42
N SER A 570 12.12 1.06 9.68
CA SER A 570 11.15 0.57 10.66
C SER A 570 9.94 1.49 10.79
N LEU A 571 10.19 2.79 10.96
CA LEU A 571 9.13 3.79 11.09
C LEU A 571 8.25 3.90 9.85
N ASP A 572 8.83 3.78 8.66
CA ASP A 572 8.07 3.82 7.42
C ASP A 572 7.19 2.58 7.25
N LEU A 573 7.72 1.38 7.54
CA LEU A 573 6.95 0.13 7.52
C LEU A 573 5.77 0.18 8.50
N ASP A 574 6.00 0.64 9.73
CA ASP A 574 4.98 0.73 10.78
C ASP A 574 3.85 1.72 10.44
N ARG A 575 4.14 2.69 9.56
CA ARG A 575 3.19 3.74 9.15
C ARG A 575 2.58 3.50 7.77
N LEU A 576 2.89 2.39 7.11
CA LEU A 576 2.35 2.10 5.77
C LEU A 576 0.82 2.11 5.71
N TRP A 577 0.18 1.51 6.71
CA TRP A 577 -1.28 1.43 6.79
C TRP A 577 -1.93 2.82 6.84
N GLU A 578 -1.33 3.73 7.60
CA GLU A 578 -1.84 5.08 7.82
C GLU A 578 -1.45 6.02 6.68
N ARG A 579 -0.21 5.94 6.15
CA ARG A 579 0.31 6.89 5.15
C ARG A 579 -0.09 6.56 3.72
N ASN A 580 -0.21 5.28 3.39
CA ASN A 580 -0.37 4.82 2.02
C ASN A 580 -1.65 3.99 1.86
N PHE A 581 -1.75 2.85 2.52
CA PHE A 581 -2.72 1.82 2.15
C PHE A 581 -4.17 2.21 2.36
N GLY A 582 -4.52 2.97 3.41
CA GLY A 582 -5.89 3.48 3.56
C GLY A 582 -6.36 4.26 2.32
N ARG A 583 -5.56 5.23 1.86
CA ARG A 583 -5.83 6.01 0.64
C ARG A 583 -5.82 5.14 -0.62
N ASP A 584 -4.78 4.33 -0.78
CA ASP A 584 -4.52 3.59 -2.01
C ASP A 584 -5.56 2.49 -2.24
N ASP A 585 -5.92 1.73 -1.20
CA ASP A 585 -6.95 0.69 -1.27
C ASP A 585 -8.30 1.27 -1.65
N ARG A 586 -8.74 2.35 -1.02
CA ARG A 586 -10.03 2.99 -1.34
C ARG A 586 -10.05 3.54 -2.76
N ALA A 587 -8.98 4.20 -3.19
CA ALA A 587 -8.86 4.73 -4.55
C ALA A 587 -8.97 3.62 -5.62
N ILE A 588 -8.27 2.50 -5.42
CA ILE A 588 -8.23 1.39 -6.38
C ILE A 588 -9.53 0.58 -6.32
N SER A 589 -9.95 0.14 -5.14
CA SER A 589 -11.11 -0.74 -4.97
C SER A 589 -12.41 -0.11 -5.43
N SER A 590 -12.55 1.22 -5.39
CA SER A 590 -13.71 1.93 -5.98
C SER A 590 -13.90 1.70 -7.49
N THR A 591 -12.94 1.04 -8.17
CA THR A 591 -13.05 0.63 -9.57
C THR A 591 -13.43 -0.84 -9.75
N GLY A 592 -13.80 -1.54 -8.68
CA GLY A 592 -14.16 -2.97 -8.71
C GLY A 592 -12.95 -3.88 -8.91
N LYS A 593 -11.77 -3.45 -8.44
CA LYS A 593 -10.51 -4.20 -8.57
C LYS A 593 -9.79 -4.34 -7.24
N GLU A 594 -9.11 -5.47 -7.10
CA GLU A 594 -8.27 -5.76 -5.95
C GLU A 594 -6.80 -5.51 -6.28
N CYS A 595 -6.08 -4.79 -5.41
CA CYS A 595 -4.62 -4.72 -5.51
C CYS A 595 -3.93 -5.71 -4.55
N ARG A 596 -2.84 -6.34 -5.01
CA ARG A 596 -1.97 -7.27 -4.29
C ARG A 596 -0.52 -6.76 -4.28
N TYR A 597 0.22 -7.05 -3.20
CA TYR A 597 1.51 -6.40 -2.89
C TYR A 597 2.63 -7.41 -2.60
N PRO A 598 3.24 -8.03 -3.63
CA PRO A 598 4.24 -9.09 -3.44
C PRO A 598 5.49 -8.70 -2.64
N PHE A 599 5.89 -7.42 -2.68
CA PHE A 599 7.05 -6.94 -1.93
C PHE A 599 6.82 -6.85 -0.41
N LEU A 600 5.56 -6.92 0.05
CA LEU A 600 5.19 -6.90 1.47
C LEU A 600 4.79 -8.28 2.00
N ASP A 601 5.31 -9.32 1.37
CA ASP A 601 5.17 -10.67 1.86
C ASP A 601 6.00 -10.90 3.12
N LYS A 602 5.47 -11.65 4.10
CA LYS A 602 6.18 -11.91 5.36
C LYS A 602 7.52 -12.62 5.12
N ASN A 603 7.57 -13.53 4.14
CA ASN A 603 8.81 -14.24 3.83
C ASN A 603 9.83 -13.32 3.15
N ILE A 604 9.37 -12.32 2.38
CA ILE A 604 10.25 -11.29 1.82
C ILE A 604 10.91 -10.47 2.90
N LEU A 605 10.14 -9.98 3.88
CA LEU A 605 10.71 -9.23 5.00
C LEU A 605 11.71 -10.08 5.79
N LYS A 606 11.37 -11.35 6.04
CA LYS A 606 12.26 -12.31 6.72
C LYS A 606 13.55 -12.57 5.92
N THR A 607 13.45 -12.72 4.60
CA THR A 607 14.62 -12.89 3.73
C THR A 607 15.47 -11.63 3.73
N ALA A 608 14.86 -10.46 3.54
CA ALA A 608 15.55 -9.18 3.55
C ALA A 608 16.27 -8.94 4.87
N SER A 609 15.72 -9.41 5.99
CA SER A 609 16.32 -9.20 7.30
C SER A 609 17.55 -10.06 7.62
N GLN A 610 17.75 -11.11 6.84
CA GLN A 610 18.91 -11.99 6.94
C GLN A 610 20.08 -11.51 6.07
N ILE A 611 19.83 -10.58 5.14
CA ILE A 611 20.81 -10.11 4.17
C ILE A 611 21.54 -8.89 4.72
N PRO A 612 22.87 -8.79 4.53
CA PRO A 612 23.62 -7.58 4.85
C PRO A 612 23.01 -6.34 4.19
N ILE A 613 22.79 -5.28 4.99
CA ILE A 613 22.09 -4.07 4.53
C ILE A 613 22.78 -3.41 3.33
N ASP A 614 24.11 -3.49 3.21
CA ASP A 614 24.89 -2.96 2.10
C ASP A 614 24.67 -3.72 0.78
N TYR A 615 24.17 -4.96 0.86
CA TYR A 615 23.75 -5.73 -0.31
C TYR A 615 22.35 -5.29 -0.75
N ILE A 616 21.44 -5.06 0.20
CA ILE A 616 20.10 -4.52 -0.04
C ILE A 616 20.19 -3.12 -0.66
N CYS A 617 20.92 -2.22 -0.01
CA CYS A 617 21.13 -0.84 -0.44
C CYS A 617 22.47 -0.26 0.05
N ASP A 618 23.18 0.48 -0.80
CA ASP A 618 24.45 1.13 -0.46
C ASP A 618 24.37 2.64 -0.71
N PHE A 619 24.03 3.40 0.33
CA PHE A 619 23.92 4.87 0.21
C PHE A 619 25.24 5.63 0.17
N THR A 620 26.39 4.93 0.19
CA THR A 620 27.68 5.55 -0.14
C THR A 620 27.82 5.77 -1.64
N MET A 621 27.10 4.98 -2.44
CA MET A 621 27.03 5.12 -3.88
C MET A 621 26.09 6.27 -4.31
N PRO A 622 26.26 6.81 -5.53
CA PRO A 622 25.38 7.85 -6.04
C PRO A 622 23.92 7.38 -6.21
N ARG A 623 23.02 8.37 -6.34
CA ARG A 623 21.58 8.15 -6.55
C ARG A 623 21.33 7.32 -7.82
N GLY A 624 20.33 6.44 -7.77
CA GLY A 624 20.01 5.54 -8.88
C GLY A 624 20.96 4.35 -9.04
N ILE A 625 21.87 4.13 -8.09
CA ILE A 625 22.79 2.98 -8.05
C ILE A 625 22.66 2.26 -6.70
N GLY A 626 22.93 2.99 -5.62
CA GLY A 626 22.93 2.45 -4.26
C GLY A 626 21.55 2.07 -3.72
N GLU A 627 20.54 2.82 -4.14
CA GLU A 627 19.14 2.54 -3.79
C GLU A 627 18.67 1.24 -4.46
N LYS A 628 18.09 0.31 -3.69
CA LYS A 628 17.59 -0.98 -4.21
C LYS A 628 18.66 -1.80 -4.95
N ARG A 629 19.88 -1.77 -4.44
CA ARG A 629 21.06 -2.39 -5.08
C ARG A 629 20.80 -3.85 -5.46
N ILE A 630 20.26 -4.65 -4.55
CA ILE A 630 19.98 -6.06 -4.83
C ILE A 630 18.93 -6.25 -5.93
N LEU A 631 17.88 -5.41 -5.97
CA LEU A 631 16.87 -5.46 -7.02
C LEU A 631 17.44 -5.04 -8.37
N ARG A 632 18.36 -4.06 -8.41
CA ARG A 632 19.07 -3.66 -9.64
C ARG A 632 19.91 -4.81 -10.18
N LYS A 633 20.59 -5.54 -9.30
CA LYS A 633 21.34 -6.75 -9.68
C LYS A 633 20.45 -7.91 -10.10
N LEU A 634 19.26 -8.03 -9.51
CA LEU A 634 18.26 -9.00 -9.95
C LEU A 634 17.73 -8.68 -11.36
N ALA A 635 17.44 -7.41 -11.63
CA ALA A 635 17.06 -6.97 -12.98
C ALA A 635 18.18 -7.30 -13.98
N GLN A 636 19.44 -7.08 -13.61
CA GLN A 636 20.59 -7.43 -14.43
C GLN A 636 20.67 -8.96 -14.69
N SER A 637 20.53 -9.81 -13.66
CA SER A 637 20.58 -11.28 -13.83
C SER A 637 19.44 -11.81 -14.70
N LEU A 638 18.30 -11.11 -14.73
CA LEU A 638 17.17 -11.40 -15.62
C LEU A 638 17.35 -10.86 -17.06
N ASN A 639 18.49 -10.25 -17.38
CA ASN A 639 18.81 -9.56 -18.66
C ASN A 639 18.00 -8.27 -18.90
N LEU A 640 17.48 -7.63 -17.86
CA LEU A 640 16.78 -6.34 -17.91
C LEU A 640 17.78 -5.17 -17.73
N ASN A 641 18.79 -5.15 -18.59
CA ASN A 641 20.00 -4.32 -18.43
C ASN A 641 19.78 -2.79 -18.43
N LEU A 642 18.72 -2.27 -19.07
CA LEU A 642 18.46 -0.81 -19.07
C LEU A 642 17.69 -0.41 -17.81
N VAL A 643 16.73 -1.24 -17.40
CA VAL A 643 15.85 -0.99 -16.25
C VAL A 643 16.63 -0.82 -14.95
N GLN A 644 17.72 -1.58 -14.76
CA GLN A 644 18.56 -1.45 -13.56
C GLN A 644 19.16 -0.05 -13.36
N HIS A 645 19.14 0.83 -14.37
CA HIS A 645 19.64 2.20 -14.27
C HIS A 645 18.54 3.25 -14.09
N PHE A 646 17.28 2.86 -14.19
CA PHE A 646 16.15 3.78 -14.02
C PHE A 646 16.03 4.23 -12.57
N GLU A 647 15.77 5.52 -12.40
CA GLU A 647 15.71 6.15 -11.09
C GLU A 647 14.29 6.16 -10.53
N LYS A 648 14.20 6.04 -9.21
CA LYS A 648 12.91 6.08 -8.51
C LYS A 648 12.29 7.47 -8.59
N ARG A 649 11.02 7.50 -8.99
CA ARG A 649 10.16 8.70 -8.97
C ARG A 649 8.84 8.33 -8.33
N ALA A 650 8.32 9.21 -7.45
CA ALA A 650 6.99 9.01 -6.90
C ALA A 650 5.94 9.21 -8.01
N ILE A 651 4.86 8.42 -7.96
CA ILE A 651 3.81 8.37 -8.99
C ILE A 651 3.28 9.76 -9.38
N GLN A 652 3.10 10.66 -8.40
CA GLN A 652 2.60 12.01 -8.68
C GLN A 652 3.54 12.85 -9.59
N PHE A 653 4.84 12.59 -9.54
CA PHE A 653 5.85 13.26 -10.35
C PHE A 653 6.11 12.51 -11.64
N GLY A 654 6.17 11.18 -11.57
CA GLY A 654 6.46 10.31 -12.69
C GLY A 654 5.42 10.41 -13.81
N THR A 655 4.15 10.35 -13.42
CA THR A 655 2.97 10.52 -14.29
C THR A 655 2.73 11.96 -14.75
N ARG A 656 3.41 12.93 -14.12
CA ARG A 656 3.23 14.39 -14.27
C ARG A 656 1.89 14.97 -13.77
N ILE A 657 1.06 14.22 -13.03
CA ILE A 657 -0.18 14.77 -12.44
C ILE A 657 0.09 16.01 -11.57
N ALA A 658 1.12 15.97 -10.72
CA ALA A 658 1.46 17.10 -9.84
C ALA A 658 1.80 18.36 -10.66
N LYS A 659 2.41 18.22 -11.83
CA LYS A 659 2.75 19.38 -12.68
C LYS A 659 1.50 20.09 -13.21
N ILE A 660 0.46 19.33 -13.53
CA ILE A 660 -0.79 19.86 -14.11
C ILE A 660 -1.71 20.36 -12.99
N SER A 661 -1.94 19.52 -11.98
CA SER A 661 -2.78 19.81 -10.82
C SER A 661 -2.24 20.98 -9.97
N ASN A 662 -0.94 21.02 -9.67
CA ASN A 662 -0.36 22.12 -8.86
C ASN A 662 -0.42 23.45 -9.60
N LYS A 663 -0.23 23.45 -10.93
CA LYS A 663 -0.33 24.66 -11.75
C LYS A 663 -1.77 25.17 -11.78
N ALA A 664 -2.75 24.29 -11.94
CA ALA A 664 -4.16 24.65 -11.94
C ALA A 664 -4.59 25.27 -10.62
N LYS A 665 -4.18 24.70 -9.48
CA LYS A 665 -4.62 25.17 -8.14
C LYS A 665 -3.81 26.32 -7.55
N PHE A 666 -2.48 26.24 -7.63
CA PHE A 666 -1.60 27.18 -6.93
C PHE A 666 -0.93 28.18 -7.87
N GLY A 667 -1.24 28.11 -9.18
CA GLY A 667 -0.61 28.92 -10.23
C GLY A 667 0.86 28.57 -10.51
N SER A 668 1.53 27.78 -9.66
CA SER A 668 2.90 27.32 -9.85
C SER A 668 3.24 26.10 -9.00
N ASN A 669 4.11 25.22 -9.51
CA ASN A 669 4.57 24.02 -8.79
C ASN A 669 5.38 24.35 -7.52
N ARG A 670 6.00 25.53 -7.44
CA ARG A 670 6.81 25.95 -6.28
C ARG A 670 5.98 26.31 -5.04
N LYS A 671 4.68 26.56 -5.21
CA LYS A 671 3.76 26.93 -4.12
C LYS A 671 3.03 25.73 -3.52
N ALA A 672 3.11 24.56 -4.16
CA ALA A 672 2.51 23.32 -3.69
C ALA A 672 3.53 22.57 -2.81
N ASN A 673 3.56 22.87 -1.51
CA ASN A 673 4.34 22.09 -0.55
C ASN A 673 3.55 20.85 -0.13
N GLY A 674 4.22 19.80 0.36
CA GLY A 674 3.57 18.55 0.81
C GLY A 674 2.56 18.70 1.96
N VAL A 675 2.51 19.88 2.58
CA VAL A 675 1.58 20.26 3.67
C VAL A 675 0.46 21.18 3.16
N ALA A 676 0.41 21.46 1.85
CA ALA A 676 -0.69 22.23 1.28
C ALA A 676 -1.99 21.45 1.45
N GLN A 677 -2.79 21.87 2.43
CA GLN A 677 -4.13 21.38 2.61
C GLN A 677 -4.95 21.74 1.39
N TYR A 678 -5.81 20.81 1.01
CA TYR A 678 -6.74 21.02 -0.07
C TYR A 678 -7.85 21.93 0.45
N VAL A 679 -7.81 23.22 0.08
CA VAL A 679 -8.89 24.18 0.37
C VAL A 679 -10.09 23.89 -0.53
#